data_AF-A0A358CTN7-F1
#
_entry.id   AF-A0A358CTN7-F1
#
_cell.length_a   1.000
_cell.length_b   1.000
_cell.length_c   1.000
_cell.angle_alpha   90.00
_cell.angle_beta   90.00
_cell.angle_gamma   90.00
#
_symmetry.space_group_name_H-M   'P 1'
#
loop_
_entity.id
_entity.type
_entity.pdbx_description
1 polymer ?
#
loop_
_entity_poly.entity_id
_entity_poly.type
_entity_poly.pdbx_seq_one_letter_code
_entity_poly.pdbx_strand_id
1 'polypeptide(L)'
;TLLIVPCRTQDIVFGKYLAIFGVTLATLAANVISIFLTILVSLKYFPDGSTDYYLQNIGLGSLITLLSFIGLSSVASAMSLAVTTASKSMKEAQNTLTPVILLISALAGVSLIPGISQNRFVPMVPYTGQIVVSQNALTPPPTKQEVISKSNQTDGESSSVMMSPIAGITPLLLTLFSSIAVTWVLLRGTTAMLTDEDLLFRGPDAASGFSRPAPRLIPGIIHGGIALVLGLAGLWYVQGLSPESIIFAIPVQQLAVVAPLAILLLWQRVNIKRTFSLYWPGYGSSWQSFLGGLSALIGGLLTGGGLFILGAAVLLELTTIEMSPAMKQLSEKILSLMLDQPWWLAWALIAILPACLEELLFRGWVLSAFCGEKPSKQRMAIAVFAQAICFAIFHLLPERMPQTFLLGIALGTIVLLTKSIYPAILCHIANNSMPLLLLYMTGIQDKESLPKSVATDVTALSLPPEAIAAAGGTVVLGGILLVVSNKLRIRCSLSRIAALILLTISCFSNSQSNHLLAQEPTTQKIAQPLQVGVFPMKGLAEYIKDKPHGYSIDLWDELSKRINKSSELVAISSIENLFDATQRGEIDVLLGPLAMTEQREKLVDFTHPVVHSGLQIAVLRNRDGRLLTALNNLISWELISIVAGVIGTIVLTGHLLWIFERHHNAESFPAPYPRGVWEAIWWSVSTIITGGCENKVISTVTGRFIATASMIGGIVLVALLTSTLTTTMTVDQVTGTIRSPRDLFGKTVACQEGGVVPDAVEEFGGSPVLYPDLKEMMAAVSNDECDAIVSESHTLMLALHTSGANDLRLIPGVFDSFDFALALPQGSTLREPLNNAILQMREAGQLNEIKERWFGEHN
;
A
#
# COMPACT_ATOMS: atom_id res chain seq x y z
N THR A 1 30.58 -33.33 0.08
CA THR A 1 30.59 -33.94 -1.26
C THR A 1 30.41 -32.92 -2.38
N LEU A 2 29.42 -32.01 -2.34
CA LEU A 2 29.19 -30.98 -3.37
C LEU A 2 30.33 -29.95 -3.55
N LEU A 3 31.05 -29.59 -2.49
CA LEU A 3 32.12 -28.58 -2.52
C LEU A 3 33.44 -29.09 -3.13
N ILE A 4 33.52 -30.37 -3.47
CA ILE A 4 34.71 -31.03 -4.04
C ILE A 4 34.49 -31.37 -5.52
N VAL A 5 33.28 -31.11 -6.04
CA VAL A 5 32.93 -31.31 -7.45
C VAL A 5 33.49 -30.14 -8.26
N PRO A 6 34.06 -30.36 -9.46
CA PRO A 6 34.63 -29.30 -10.30
C PRO A 6 33.54 -28.46 -11.00
N CYS A 7 32.51 -28.03 -10.27
CA CYS A 7 31.45 -27.16 -10.74
C CYS A 7 31.47 -25.83 -9.97
N ARG A 8 31.07 -24.74 -10.63
CA ARG A 8 31.00 -23.44 -9.93
C ARG A 8 29.82 -23.48 -8.97
N THR A 9 29.90 -22.75 -7.87
CA THR A 9 28.77 -22.61 -6.93
C THR A 9 27.50 -22.08 -7.60
N GLN A 10 27.65 -21.26 -8.64
CA GLN A 10 26.54 -20.81 -9.49
C GLN A 10 25.81 -21.98 -10.17
N ASP A 11 26.56 -22.96 -10.69
CA ASP A 11 26.00 -24.11 -11.40
C ASP A 11 25.23 -25.04 -10.44
N ILE A 12 25.75 -25.20 -9.22
CA ILE A 12 25.10 -25.98 -8.16
C ILE A 12 23.76 -25.35 -7.75
N VAL A 13 23.78 -24.04 -7.48
CA VAL A 13 22.57 -23.30 -7.09
C VAL A 13 21.55 -23.31 -8.22
N PHE A 14 21.98 -23.06 -9.46
CA PHE A 14 21.10 -23.07 -10.62
C PHE A 14 20.49 -24.46 -10.88
N GLY A 15 21.28 -25.53 -10.76
CA GLY A 15 20.78 -26.90 -10.92
C GLY A 15 19.74 -27.29 -9.86
N LYS A 16 19.98 -26.92 -8.59
CA LYS A 16 19.00 -27.12 -7.50
C LYS A 16 17.73 -26.30 -7.73
N TYR A 17 17.89 -25.05 -8.13
CA TYR A 17 16.77 -24.19 -8.48
C TYR A 17 15.92 -24.80 -9.59
N LEU A 18 16.53 -25.28 -10.68
CA LEU A 18 15.82 -25.87 -11.81
C LEU A 18 15.01 -27.12 -11.41
N ALA A 19 15.56 -27.95 -10.51
CA ALA A 19 14.85 -29.11 -9.98
C ALA A 19 13.61 -28.71 -9.16
N ILE A 20 13.75 -27.74 -8.25
CA ILE A 20 12.63 -27.24 -7.44
C ILE A 20 11.60 -26.58 -8.34
N PHE A 21 12.04 -25.70 -9.24
CA PHE A 21 11.20 -24.97 -10.17
C PHE A 21 10.41 -25.91 -11.11
N GLY A 22 11.04 -26.98 -11.61
CA GLY A 22 10.36 -27.97 -12.45
C GLY A 22 9.23 -28.69 -11.71
N VAL A 23 9.45 -29.09 -10.46
CA VAL A 23 8.41 -29.72 -9.63
C VAL A 23 7.30 -28.73 -9.30
N THR A 24 7.64 -27.50 -8.89
CA THR A 24 6.66 -26.46 -8.58
C THR A 24 5.80 -26.11 -9.81
N LEU A 25 6.42 -26.00 -10.98
CA LEU A 25 5.73 -25.71 -12.24
C LEU A 25 4.77 -26.84 -12.64
N ALA A 26 5.18 -28.11 -12.48
CA ALA A 26 4.32 -29.25 -12.77
C ALA A 26 3.08 -29.28 -11.85
N THR A 27 3.26 -29.06 -10.55
CA THR A 27 2.14 -28.97 -9.60
C THR A 27 1.18 -27.83 -9.95
N LEU A 28 1.73 -26.68 -10.32
CA LEU A 28 0.93 -25.52 -10.66
C LEU A 28 0.17 -25.69 -11.98
N ALA A 29 0.80 -26.30 -13.00
CA ALA A 29 0.12 -26.66 -14.24
C ALA A 29 -1.06 -27.63 -13.98
N ALA A 30 -0.87 -28.63 -13.10
CA ALA A 30 -1.95 -29.53 -12.70
C ALA A 30 -3.12 -28.77 -12.03
N ASN A 31 -2.82 -27.79 -11.19
CA ASN A 31 -3.84 -26.95 -10.55
C ASN A 31 -4.61 -26.08 -11.56
N VAL A 32 -3.93 -25.46 -12.53
CA VAL A 32 -4.59 -24.65 -13.58
C VAL A 32 -5.48 -25.54 -14.45
N ILE A 33 -5.01 -26.73 -14.82
CA ILE A 33 -5.82 -27.71 -15.56
C ILE A 33 -7.06 -28.09 -14.74
N SER A 34 -6.93 -28.33 -13.43
CA SER A 34 -8.04 -28.63 -12.54
C SER A 34 -9.08 -27.50 -12.50
N ILE A 35 -8.64 -26.25 -12.38
CA ILE A 35 -9.52 -25.08 -12.41
C ILE A 35 -10.25 -25.00 -13.75
N PHE A 36 -9.53 -25.15 -14.86
CA PHE A 36 -10.11 -25.13 -16.21
C PHE A 36 -11.18 -26.21 -16.39
N LEU A 37 -10.90 -27.45 -15.97
CA LEU A 37 -11.86 -28.55 -16.00
C LEU A 37 -13.09 -28.27 -15.12
N THR A 38 -12.90 -27.67 -13.95
CA THR A 38 -13.99 -27.30 -13.04
C THR A 38 -14.91 -26.27 -13.69
N ILE A 39 -14.34 -25.24 -14.31
CA ILE A 39 -15.09 -24.21 -15.04
C ILE A 39 -15.89 -24.84 -16.19
N LEU A 40 -15.27 -25.72 -16.99
CA LEU A 40 -15.95 -26.42 -18.08
C LEU A 40 -17.15 -27.25 -17.60
N VAL A 41 -17.03 -27.93 -16.46
CA VAL A 41 -18.13 -28.68 -15.86
C VAL A 41 -19.23 -27.73 -15.36
N SER A 42 -18.87 -26.62 -14.73
CA SER A 42 -19.81 -25.62 -14.24
C SER A 42 -20.63 -24.97 -15.36
N LEU A 43 -20.02 -24.73 -16.54
CA LEU A 43 -20.69 -24.15 -17.72
C LEU A 43 -21.90 -24.97 -18.20
N LYS A 44 -21.93 -26.28 -17.93
CA LYS A 44 -23.07 -27.16 -18.28
C LYS A 44 -24.35 -26.83 -17.50
N TYR A 45 -24.24 -26.12 -16.38
CA TYR A 45 -25.37 -25.78 -15.51
C TYR A 45 -25.89 -24.35 -15.73
N PHE A 46 -25.31 -23.58 -16.67
CA PHE A 46 -25.77 -22.24 -17.00
C PHE A 46 -26.81 -22.26 -18.16
N PRO A 47 -27.79 -21.36 -18.14
CA PRO A 47 -28.83 -21.28 -19.18
C PRO A 47 -28.25 -20.93 -20.56
N ASP A 48 -28.89 -21.49 -21.60
CA ASP A 48 -28.46 -21.41 -23.00
C ASP A 48 -28.28 -19.96 -23.48
N GLY A 49 -27.09 -19.63 -24.00
CA GLY A 49 -26.76 -18.33 -24.59
C GLY A 49 -25.52 -17.62 -24.00
N SER A 50 -25.09 -18.00 -22.80
CA SER A 50 -23.86 -17.45 -22.16
C SER A 50 -22.60 -18.26 -22.48
N THR A 51 -22.75 -19.51 -22.90
CA THR A 51 -21.69 -20.52 -23.08
C THR A 51 -20.63 -20.12 -24.11
N ASP A 52 -21.01 -19.53 -25.24
CA ASP A 52 -20.08 -19.17 -26.32
C ASP A 52 -19.15 -18.00 -25.95
N TYR A 53 -19.66 -17.00 -25.23
CA TYR A 53 -18.87 -15.87 -24.72
C TYR A 53 -17.82 -16.33 -23.70
N TYR A 54 -18.22 -17.21 -22.77
CA TYR A 54 -17.30 -17.75 -21.77
C TYR A 54 -16.27 -18.69 -22.40
N LEU A 55 -16.64 -19.55 -23.35
CA LEU A 55 -15.71 -20.47 -24.02
C LEU A 55 -14.57 -19.75 -24.76
N GLN A 56 -14.84 -18.62 -25.43
CA GLN A 56 -13.78 -17.84 -26.09
C GLN A 56 -12.84 -17.14 -25.11
N ASN A 57 -13.36 -16.59 -24.01
CA ASN A 57 -12.57 -15.80 -23.06
C ASN A 57 -11.81 -16.65 -22.03
N ILE A 58 -12.36 -17.80 -21.61
CA ILE A 58 -11.73 -18.68 -20.61
C ILE A 58 -10.43 -19.30 -21.15
N GLY A 59 -10.36 -19.63 -22.44
CA GLY A 59 -9.15 -20.21 -23.04
C GLY A 59 -7.95 -19.26 -22.98
N LEU A 60 -8.17 -18.01 -23.40
CA LEU A 60 -7.15 -16.95 -23.34
C LEU A 60 -6.81 -16.59 -21.88
N GLY A 61 -7.83 -16.48 -21.02
CA GLY A 61 -7.68 -16.23 -19.59
C GLY A 61 -6.82 -17.27 -18.90
N SER A 62 -7.12 -18.55 -19.13
CA SER A 62 -6.38 -19.69 -18.57
C SER A 62 -4.92 -19.74 -19.05
N LEU A 63 -4.67 -19.39 -20.32
CA LEU A 63 -3.32 -19.30 -20.87
C LEU A 63 -2.52 -18.16 -20.21
N ILE A 64 -3.12 -16.98 -20.05
CA ILE A 64 -2.49 -15.85 -19.37
C ILE A 64 -2.20 -16.19 -17.90
N THR A 65 -3.12 -16.86 -17.20
CA THR A 65 -2.91 -17.37 -15.84
C THR A 65 -1.76 -18.38 -15.78
N LEU A 66 -1.69 -19.33 -16.71
CA LEU A 66 -0.60 -20.29 -16.76
C LEU A 66 0.75 -19.60 -16.93
N LEU A 67 0.84 -18.65 -17.87
CA LEU A 67 2.07 -17.89 -18.14
C LEU A 67 2.48 -17.00 -16.96
N SER A 68 1.54 -16.29 -16.33
CA SER A 68 1.83 -15.44 -15.17
C SER A 68 2.39 -16.28 -14.01
N PHE A 69 1.85 -17.48 -13.82
CA PHE A 69 2.24 -18.38 -12.74
C PHE A 69 3.58 -19.07 -12.96
N ILE A 70 4.13 -19.10 -14.18
CA ILE A 70 5.54 -19.46 -14.41
C ILE A 70 6.45 -18.51 -13.62
N GLY A 71 6.17 -17.20 -13.69
CA GLY A 71 6.90 -16.18 -12.94
C GLY A 71 6.74 -16.36 -11.42
N LEU A 72 5.52 -16.65 -10.97
CA LEU A 72 5.21 -16.95 -9.57
C LEU A 72 6.02 -18.15 -9.05
N SER A 73 6.00 -19.27 -9.78
CA SER A 73 6.72 -20.49 -9.46
C SER A 73 8.23 -20.25 -9.40
N SER A 74 8.77 -19.48 -10.35
CA SER A 74 10.19 -19.10 -10.40
C SER A 74 10.63 -18.37 -9.13
N VAL A 75 9.88 -17.34 -8.72
CA VAL A 75 10.17 -16.56 -7.52
C VAL A 75 10.04 -17.42 -6.25
N ALA A 76 8.98 -18.23 -6.15
CA ALA A 76 8.77 -19.12 -5.02
C ALA A 76 9.91 -20.14 -4.86
N SER A 77 10.31 -20.81 -5.94
CA SER A 77 11.41 -21.78 -5.90
C SER A 77 12.74 -21.13 -5.54
N ALA A 78 13.05 -19.95 -6.09
CA ALA A 78 14.27 -19.21 -5.76
C ALA A 78 14.29 -18.73 -4.31
N MET A 79 13.14 -18.29 -3.78
CA MET A 79 13.01 -17.82 -2.40
C MET A 79 13.12 -18.97 -1.40
N SER A 80 12.45 -20.10 -1.65
CA SER A 80 12.57 -21.31 -0.84
C SER A 80 14.01 -21.81 -0.83
N LEU A 81 14.69 -21.83 -1.99
CA LEU A 81 16.09 -22.23 -2.05
C LEU A 81 17.00 -21.26 -1.28
N ALA A 82 16.80 -19.95 -1.42
CA ALA A 82 17.61 -18.94 -0.73
C ALA A 82 17.53 -19.08 0.79
N VAL A 83 16.33 -19.29 1.33
CA VAL A 83 16.10 -19.37 2.77
C VAL A 83 16.55 -20.71 3.35
N THR A 84 16.30 -21.82 2.64
CA THR A 84 16.72 -23.16 3.08
C THR A 84 18.22 -23.40 2.93
N THR A 85 18.92 -22.64 2.09
CA THR A 85 20.39 -22.71 1.96
C THR A 85 21.10 -22.38 3.28
N ALA A 86 20.47 -21.62 4.17
CA ALA A 86 21.01 -21.30 5.49
C ALA A 86 20.74 -22.39 6.55
N SER A 87 19.94 -23.41 6.24
CA SER A 87 19.47 -24.42 7.19
C SER A 87 20.33 -25.68 7.17
N LYS A 88 20.57 -26.28 8.34
CA LYS A 88 21.40 -27.49 8.49
C LYS A 88 20.62 -28.78 8.65
N SER A 89 19.36 -28.67 9.06
CA SER A 89 18.43 -29.80 9.24
C SER A 89 17.12 -29.55 8.50
N MET A 90 16.37 -30.62 8.24
CA MET A 90 15.06 -30.51 7.60
C MET A 90 14.07 -29.73 8.48
N LYS A 91 14.14 -29.93 9.81
CA LYS A 91 13.35 -29.17 10.78
C LYS A 91 13.66 -27.66 10.78
N GLU A 92 14.95 -27.30 10.71
CA GLU A 92 15.36 -25.90 10.62
C GLU A 92 14.89 -25.28 9.29
N ALA A 93 15.01 -26.01 8.18
CA ALA A 93 14.54 -25.58 6.86
C ALA A 93 13.02 -25.36 6.83
N GLN A 94 12.26 -26.21 7.52
CA GLN A 94 10.80 -26.07 7.60
C GLN A 94 10.39 -24.87 8.46
N ASN A 95 11.08 -24.64 9.58
CA ASN A 95 10.83 -23.48 10.44
C ASN A 95 11.23 -22.16 9.76
N THR A 96 12.28 -22.15 8.93
CA THR A 96 12.68 -20.97 8.15
C THR A 96 11.75 -20.71 6.98
N LEU A 97 11.01 -21.73 6.49
CA LEU A 97 9.99 -21.56 5.46
C LEU A 97 8.72 -20.89 5.97
N THR A 98 8.35 -21.02 7.25
CA THR A 98 7.08 -20.46 7.76
C THR A 98 6.99 -18.93 7.58
N PRO A 99 7.99 -18.11 7.95
CA PRO A 99 7.96 -16.67 7.68
C PRO A 99 7.90 -16.33 6.18
N VAL A 100 8.52 -17.17 5.33
CA VAL A 100 8.47 -17.02 3.87
C VAL A 100 7.05 -17.23 3.37
N ILE A 101 6.38 -18.30 3.82
CA ILE A 101 4.98 -18.59 3.49
C ILE A 101 4.08 -17.44 3.95
N LEU A 102 4.27 -16.92 5.16
CA LEU A 102 3.49 -15.78 5.67
C LEU A 102 3.70 -14.52 4.82
N LEU A 103 4.94 -14.22 4.43
CA LEU A 103 5.25 -13.08 3.56
C LEU A 103 4.62 -13.25 2.17
N ILE A 104 4.70 -14.45 1.60
CA ILE A 104 4.07 -14.80 0.32
C ILE A 104 2.55 -14.62 0.42
N SER A 105 1.92 -15.13 1.47
CA SER A 105 0.49 -14.99 1.71
C SER A 105 0.08 -13.53 1.88
N ALA A 106 0.89 -12.71 2.56
CA ALA A 106 0.64 -11.28 2.70
C ALA A 106 0.69 -10.56 1.34
N LEU A 107 1.74 -10.80 0.54
CA LEU A 107 1.86 -10.22 -0.81
C LEU A 107 0.73 -10.68 -1.73
N ALA A 108 0.32 -11.95 -1.64
CA ALA A 108 -0.84 -12.45 -2.36
C ALA A 108 -2.13 -11.75 -1.90
N GLY A 109 -2.32 -11.58 -0.59
CA GLY A 109 -3.49 -10.93 0.00
C GLY A 109 -3.69 -9.47 -0.42
N VAL A 110 -2.63 -8.76 -0.80
CA VAL A 110 -2.72 -7.39 -1.36
C VAL A 110 -3.63 -7.35 -2.60
N SER A 111 -3.70 -8.43 -3.38
CA SER A 111 -4.57 -8.50 -4.57
C SER A 111 -6.06 -8.44 -4.25
N LEU A 112 -6.46 -8.68 -2.99
CA LEU A 112 -7.85 -8.64 -2.54
C LEU A 112 -8.31 -7.22 -2.17
N ILE A 113 -7.40 -6.24 -2.14
CA ILE A 113 -7.74 -4.85 -1.79
C ILE A 113 -8.53 -4.21 -2.95
N PRO A 114 -9.72 -3.65 -2.70
CA PRO A 114 -10.50 -2.97 -3.73
C PRO A 114 -9.70 -1.85 -4.42
N GLY A 115 -9.77 -1.77 -5.75
CA GLY A 115 -9.10 -0.73 -6.55
C GLY A 115 -7.62 -1.01 -6.89
N ILE A 116 -6.96 -1.99 -6.26
CA ILE A 116 -5.54 -2.27 -6.53
C ILE A 116 -5.28 -2.75 -7.96
N SER A 117 -6.27 -3.40 -8.58
CA SER A 117 -6.17 -3.94 -9.93
C SER A 117 -6.12 -2.88 -11.04
N GLN A 118 -6.44 -1.62 -10.72
CA GLN A 118 -6.39 -0.50 -11.68
C GLN A 118 -5.00 0.16 -11.78
N ASN A 119 -4.07 -0.14 -10.86
CA ASN A 119 -2.76 0.49 -10.82
C ASN A 119 -1.79 -0.15 -11.83
N ARG A 120 -1.17 0.68 -12.68
CA ARG A 120 -0.24 0.27 -13.75
C ARG A 120 1.04 -0.42 -13.25
N PHE A 121 1.45 -0.19 -12.00
CA PHE A 121 2.69 -0.74 -11.43
C PHE A 121 2.49 -2.02 -10.60
N VAL A 122 1.25 -2.33 -10.20
CA VAL A 122 0.95 -3.56 -9.45
C VAL A 122 1.37 -4.83 -10.18
N PRO A 123 1.27 -4.94 -11.53
CA PRO A 123 1.84 -6.07 -12.26
C PRO A 123 3.34 -6.31 -12.04
N MET A 124 4.12 -5.31 -11.62
CA MET A 124 5.54 -5.51 -11.29
C MET A 124 5.77 -6.12 -9.90
N VAL A 125 4.78 -6.17 -9.02
CA VAL A 125 4.95 -6.69 -7.67
C VAL A 125 4.83 -8.22 -7.68
N PRO A 126 5.87 -9.00 -7.30
CA PRO A 126 5.76 -10.46 -7.25
C PRO A 126 4.64 -10.93 -6.31
N TYR A 127 4.00 -12.03 -6.66
CA TYR A 127 2.75 -12.55 -6.08
C TYR A 127 1.53 -11.69 -6.40
N THR A 128 1.49 -10.43 -5.97
CA THR A 128 0.33 -9.55 -6.18
C THR A 128 0.02 -9.36 -7.67
N GLY A 129 1.04 -9.05 -8.47
CA GLY A 129 0.90 -8.75 -9.90
C GLY A 129 0.42 -9.96 -10.70
N GLN A 130 0.99 -11.15 -10.47
CA GLN A 130 0.58 -12.38 -11.14
C GLN A 130 -0.88 -12.74 -10.82
N ILE A 131 -1.32 -12.52 -9.58
CA ILE A 131 -2.72 -12.78 -9.17
C ILE A 131 -3.66 -11.77 -9.85
N VAL A 132 -3.35 -10.47 -9.80
CA VAL A 132 -4.17 -9.42 -10.43
C VAL A 132 -4.28 -9.62 -11.93
N VAL A 133 -3.18 -9.93 -12.62
CA VAL A 133 -3.18 -10.23 -14.06
C VAL A 133 -4.05 -11.46 -14.37
N SER A 134 -3.98 -12.49 -13.52
CA SER A 134 -4.80 -13.70 -13.69
C SER A 134 -6.28 -13.45 -13.43
N GLN A 135 -6.62 -12.67 -12.40
CA GLN A 135 -7.99 -12.25 -12.11
C GLN A 135 -8.58 -11.49 -13.30
N ASN A 136 -7.89 -10.44 -13.77
CA ASN A 136 -8.35 -9.64 -14.91
C ASN A 136 -8.52 -10.46 -16.19
N ALA A 137 -7.72 -11.51 -16.37
CA ALA A 137 -7.81 -12.39 -17.54
C ALA A 137 -8.94 -13.43 -17.45
N LEU A 138 -9.29 -13.88 -16.24
CA LEU A 138 -10.37 -14.86 -16.00
C LEU A 138 -11.75 -14.22 -15.87
N THR A 139 -11.82 -12.93 -15.49
CA THR A 139 -13.08 -12.17 -15.37
C THR A 139 -13.05 -10.88 -16.21
N PRO A 140 -13.06 -10.98 -17.55
CA PRO A 140 -13.11 -9.80 -18.40
C PRO A 140 -14.41 -9.02 -18.17
N PRO A 141 -14.37 -7.67 -18.13
CA PRO A 141 -15.58 -6.87 -18.01
C PRO A 141 -16.53 -7.15 -19.19
N PRO A 142 -17.86 -7.18 -18.97
CA PRO A 142 -18.81 -7.30 -20.07
C PRO A 142 -18.56 -6.16 -21.06
N THR A 143 -18.42 -6.52 -22.32
CA THR A 143 -18.20 -5.53 -23.39
C THR A 143 -19.49 -4.73 -23.53
N LYS A 144 -19.41 -3.39 -23.52
CA LYS A 144 -20.54 -2.51 -23.84
C LYS A 144 -21.19 -3.03 -25.13
N GLN A 145 -22.41 -3.55 -25.03
CA GLN A 145 -23.25 -3.71 -26.22
C GLN A 145 -23.53 -2.29 -26.68
N GLU A 146 -22.97 -1.90 -27.82
CA GLU A 146 -23.46 -0.72 -28.53
C GLU A 146 -24.94 -0.96 -28.78
N VAL A 147 -25.78 -0.26 -28.02
CA VAL A 147 -27.18 -0.08 -28.34
C VAL A 147 -27.20 0.57 -29.72
N ILE A 148 -27.47 -0.23 -30.75
CA ILE A 148 -27.74 0.26 -32.09
C ILE A 148 -29.04 1.05 -32.01
N SER A 149 -28.94 2.33 -31.67
CA SER A 149 -30.01 3.29 -31.92
C SER A 149 -30.14 3.40 -33.44
N LYS A 150 -31.29 2.95 -33.97
CA LYS A 150 -31.64 3.08 -35.39
C LYS A 150 -31.92 4.55 -35.71
N SER A 151 -30.90 5.40 -35.72
CA SER A 151 -30.97 6.74 -36.31
C SER A 151 -29.57 7.31 -36.51
N ASN A 152 -28.91 6.89 -37.59
CA ASN A 152 -28.06 7.69 -38.48
C ASN A 152 -27.22 6.76 -39.37
N GLN A 153 -27.81 6.35 -40.49
CA GLN A 153 -27.03 5.94 -41.66
C GLN A 153 -26.54 7.21 -42.35
N THR A 154 -25.29 7.56 -42.12
CA THR A 154 -24.34 8.13 -43.10
C THR A 154 -23.08 8.50 -42.35
N ASP A 155 -22.08 7.62 -42.50
CA ASP A 155 -20.65 7.92 -42.69
C ASP A 155 -19.84 6.82 -42.01
N GLY A 156 -19.17 6.06 -42.87
CA GLY A 156 -18.44 4.87 -42.49
C GLY A 156 -17.17 5.23 -41.74
N GLU A 157 -17.13 4.92 -40.45
CA GLU A 157 -15.93 4.47 -39.77
C GLU A 157 -16.37 3.50 -38.67
N SER A 158 -16.32 2.21 -38.98
CA SER A 158 -16.53 1.13 -38.02
C SER A 158 -15.38 1.12 -37.02
N SER A 159 -15.48 1.91 -35.96
CA SER A 159 -14.62 1.78 -34.78
C SER A 159 -15.08 0.58 -33.94
N SER A 160 -14.91 -0.63 -34.48
CA SER A 160 -14.89 -1.83 -33.65
C SER A 160 -13.74 -1.65 -32.66
N VAL A 161 -14.04 -1.32 -31.40
CA VAL A 161 -13.08 -1.43 -30.29
C VAL A 161 -12.86 -2.92 -30.04
N MET A 162 -12.16 -3.55 -30.99
CA MET A 162 -11.45 -4.78 -30.75
C MET A 162 -10.40 -4.39 -29.71
N MET A 163 -10.59 -4.82 -28.47
CA MET A 163 -9.59 -4.71 -27.41
C MET A 163 -8.25 -5.13 -28.03
N SER A 164 -7.33 -4.17 -28.22
CA SER A 164 -6.08 -4.51 -28.90
C SER A 164 -5.41 -5.63 -28.10
N PRO A 165 -4.95 -6.73 -28.73
CA PRO A 165 -4.27 -7.82 -28.03
C PRO A 165 -3.04 -7.34 -27.23
N ILE A 166 -2.56 -6.13 -27.53
CA ILE A 166 -1.46 -5.42 -26.87
C ILE A 166 -1.81 -4.97 -25.44
N ALA A 167 -3.09 -4.66 -25.16
CA ALA A 167 -3.53 -4.19 -23.83
C ALA A 167 -3.50 -5.30 -22.76
N GLY A 168 -3.77 -6.57 -23.14
CA GLY A 168 -3.73 -7.72 -22.23
C GLY A 168 -2.31 -8.29 -21.98
N ILE A 169 -1.40 -8.12 -22.94
CA ILE A 169 -0.04 -8.69 -22.87
C ILE A 169 0.91 -7.83 -22.02
N THR A 170 0.73 -6.51 -22.02
CA THR A 170 1.64 -5.58 -21.32
C THR A 170 1.77 -5.87 -19.82
N PRO A 171 0.66 -6.06 -19.06
CA PRO A 171 0.74 -6.45 -17.65
C PRO A 171 1.45 -7.79 -17.43
N LEU A 172 1.17 -8.78 -18.29
CA LEU A 172 1.81 -10.09 -18.24
C LEU A 172 3.34 -9.97 -18.42
N LEU A 173 3.81 -9.21 -19.42
CA LEU A 173 5.23 -8.98 -19.64
C LEU A 173 5.91 -8.30 -18.44
N LEU A 174 5.23 -7.31 -17.84
CA LEU A 174 5.70 -6.64 -16.61
C LEU A 174 5.90 -7.64 -15.46
N THR A 175 4.93 -8.54 -15.24
CA THR A 175 5.02 -9.56 -14.18
C THR A 175 6.17 -10.53 -14.42
N LEU A 176 6.37 -10.98 -15.67
CA LEU A 176 7.42 -11.91 -16.05
C LEU A 176 8.80 -11.27 -15.91
N PHE A 177 8.96 -10.03 -16.37
CA PHE A 177 10.20 -9.28 -16.24
C PHE A 177 10.59 -9.10 -14.77
N SER A 178 9.65 -8.68 -13.93
CA SER A 178 9.88 -8.56 -12.48
C SER A 178 10.25 -9.90 -11.84
N SER A 179 9.55 -10.97 -12.20
CA SER A 179 9.82 -12.33 -11.69
C SER A 179 11.23 -12.80 -12.04
N ILE A 180 11.67 -12.55 -13.28
CA ILE A 180 13.02 -12.86 -13.75
C ILE A 180 14.06 -12.06 -12.96
N ALA A 181 13.84 -10.75 -12.81
CA ALA A 181 14.76 -9.88 -12.08
C ALA A 181 14.92 -10.31 -10.61
N VAL A 182 13.80 -10.56 -9.91
CA VAL A 182 13.80 -10.99 -8.51
C VAL A 182 14.43 -12.39 -8.37
N THR A 183 14.07 -13.33 -9.24
CA THR A 183 14.68 -14.67 -9.24
C THR A 183 16.18 -14.59 -9.45
N TRP A 184 16.64 -13.77 -10.39
CA TRP A 184 18.07 -13.57 -10.64
C TRP A 184 18.81 -13.02 -9.42
N VAL A 185 18.24 -12.03 -8.73
CA VAL A 185 18.80 -11.48 -7.48
C VAL A 185 18.84 -12.56 -6.39
N LEU A 186 17.77 -13.34 -6.22
CA LEU A 186 17.70 -14.41 -5.21
C LEU A 186 18.73 -15.51 -5.47
N LEU A 187 18.91 -15.95 -6.71
CA LEU A 187 19.91 -16.97 -7.06
C LEU A 187 21.35 -16.46 -6.89
N ARG A 188 21.59 -15.18 -7.22
CA ARG A 188 22.88 -14.52 -6.94
C ARG A 188 23.14 -14.44 -5.43
N GLY A 189 22.16 -14.03 -4.65
CA GLY A 189 22.23 -13.98 -3.19
C GLY A 189 22.50 -15.36 -2.59
N THR A 190 21.76 -16.38 -3.03
CA THR A 190 21.94 -17.78 -2.62
C THR A 190 23.36 -18.27 -2.93
N THR A 191 23.87 -17.95 -4.11
CA THR A 191 25.25 -18.31 -4.48
C THR A 191 26.27 -17.64 -3.57
N ALA A 192 26.08 -16.36 -3.24
CA ALA A 192 26.95 -15.65 -2.32
C ALA A 192 26.91 -16.24 -0.90
N MET A 193 25.72 -16.64 -0.43
CA MET A 193 25.55 -17.32 0.87
C MET A 193 26.26 -18.69 0.88
N LEU A 194 26.21 -19.43 -0.22
CA LEU A 194 26.86 -20.74 -0.33
C LEU A 194 28.39 -20.65 -0.37
N THR A 195 28.94 -19.46 -0.64
CA THR A 195 30.39 -19.16 -0.56
C THR A 195 30.80 -18.50 0.74
N ASP A 196 29.86 -18.23 1.66
CA ASP A 196 30.15 -17.58 2.94
C ASP A 196 30.75 -18.59 3.93
N GLU A 197 32.03 -18.42 4.27
CA GLU A 197 32.74 -19.28 5.22
C GLU A 197 32.09 -19.30 6.60
N ASP A 198 31.47 -18.19 7.05
CA ASP A 198 30.79 -18.12 8.35
C ASP A 198 29.49 -18.94 8.38
N LEU A 199 28.87 -19.16 7.21
CA LEU A 199 27.70 -20.02 7.06
C LEU A 199 28.13 -21.48 6.91
N LEU A 200 29.18 -21.71 6.12
CA LEU A 200 29.67 -23.02 5.70
C LEU A 200 30.44 -23.77 6.79
N PHE A 201 31.19 -23.03 7.62
CA PHE A 201 31.98 -23.55 8.74
C PHE A 201 31.41 -23.18 10.10
N ARG A 202 30.21 -22.61 10.17
CA ARG A 202 29.48 -22.50 11.44
C ARG A 202 29.43 -23.90 12.06
N GLY A 203 29.79 -24.06 13.34
CA GLY A 203 29.45 -25.28 14.07
C GLY A 203 27.93 -25.46 14.09
N PRO A 204 27.36 -26.65 14.36
CA PRO A 204 25.98 -26.72 14.80
C PRO A 204 25.89 -25.77 15.99
N ASP A 205 25.21 -24.64 15.85
CA ASP A 205 25.04 -23.77 17.00
C ASP A 205 24.33 -24.62 18.03
N ALA A 206 24.98 -24.83 19.18
CA ALA A 206 24.38 -25.51 20.34
C ALA A 206 23.16 -24.75 20.90
N ALA A 207 22.63 -23.77 20.17
CA ALA A 207 21.40 -23.08 20.47
C ALA A 207 20.23 -23.81 19.79
N SER A 208 19.79 -24.88 20.42
CA SER A 208 18.44 -25.41 20.19
C SER A 208 17.41 -24.40 20.72
N GLY A 209 16.58 -23.83 19.84
CA GLY A 209 15.44 -22.99 20.23
C GLY A 209 15.79 -21.52 20.53
N PHE A 210 15.24 -20.97 21.63
CA PHE A 210 15.36 -19.55 22.00
C PHE A 210 16.69 -19.18 22.69
N SER A 211 17.65 -20.10 22.76
CA SER A 211 18.92 -19.87 23.44
C SER A 211 19.73 -18.74 22.81
N ARG A 212 20.32 -17.90 23.67
CA ARG A 212 21.03 -16.68 23.28
C ARG A 212 22.31 -17.01 22.45
N PRO A 213 22.51 -16.45 21.25
CA PRO A 213 23.67 -16.75 20.41
C PRO A 213 25.03 -16.44 21.07
N ALA A 214 26.09 -17.04 20.52
CA ALA A 214 27.47 -16.73 20.91
C ALA A 214 27.85 -15.27 20.57
N PRO A 215 28.75 -14.63 21.35
CA PRO A 215 29.20 -13.27 21.07
C PRO A 215 29.86 -13.11 19.70
N ARG A 216 29.55 -12.02 19.01
CA ARG A 216 30.14 -11.61 17.72
C ARG A 216 30.60 -10.16 17.79
N LEU A 217 31.50 -9.73 16.90
CA LEU A 217 31.94 -8.33 16.88
C LEU A 217 30.89 -7.42 16.25
N ILE A 218 30.17 -7.92 15.25
CA ILE A 218 29.10 -7.24 14.50
C ILE A 218 27.97 -8.23 14.20
N PRO A 219 26.75 -7.76 13.89
CA PRO A 219 25.67 -8.62 13.44
C PRO A 219 26.02 -9.33 12.12
N GLY A 220 25.47 -10.53 11.92
CA GLY A 220 25.54 -11.22 10.62
C GLY A 220 24.42 -10.78 9.67
N ILE A 221 24.58 -11.02 8.37
CA ILE A 221 23.63 -10.60 7.32
C ILE A 221 22.18 -10.99 7.63
N ILE A 222 21.94 -12.22 8.10
CA ILE A 222 20.59 -12.72 8.45
C ILE A 222 19.97 -11.87 9.57
N HIS A 223 20.75 -11.50 10.59
CA HIS A 223 20.27 -10.68 11.71
C HIS A 223 20.01 -9.23 11.28
N GLY A 224 20.78 -8.73 10.29
CA GLY A 224 20.51 -7.46 9.63
C GLY A 224 19.15 -7.47 8.90
N GLY A 225 18.87 -8.54 8.15
CA GLY A 225 17.60 -8.72 7.45
C GLY A 225 16.40 -8.89 8.38
N ILE A 226 16.53 -9.64 9.48
CA ILE A 226 15.45 -9.83 10.46
C ILE A 226 14.99 -8.49 11.07
N ALA A 227 15.92 -7.60 11.41
CA ALA A 227 15.58 -6.28 11.96
C ALA A 227 14.74 -5.46 10.97
N LEU A 228 15.07 -5.52 9.68
CA LEU A 228 14.33 -4.83 8.61
C LEU A 228 12.93 -5.41 8.42
N VAL A 229 12.80 -6.74 8.35
CA VAL A 229 11.50 -7.40 8.15
C VAL A 229 10.58 -7.13 9.34
N LEU A 230 11.09 -7.27 10.57
CA LEU A 230 10.31 -6.98 11.77
C LEU A 230 9.97 -5.49 11.90
N GLY A 231 10.88 -4.59 11.51
CA GLY A 231 10.62 -3.15 11.49
C GLY A 231 9.56 -2.75 10.46
N LEU A 232 9.61 -3.30 9.25
CA LEU A 232 8.60 -3.08 8.21
C LEU A 232 7.24 -3.65 8.61
N ALA A 233 7.21 -4.87 9.15
CA ALA A 233 5.98 -5.46 9.68
C ALA A 233 5.43 -4.63 10.84
N GLY A 234 6.29 -4.19 11.77
CA GLY A 234 5.94 -3.31 12.87
C GLY A 234 5.31 -2.00 12.39
N LEU A 235 5.95 -1.33 11.42
CA LEU A 235 5.41 -0.12 10.80
C LEU A 235 4.04 -0.34 10.16
N TRP A 236 3.86 -1.46 9.45
CA TRP A 236 2.58 -1.81 8.83
C TRP A 236 1.45 -1.91 9.85
N TYR A 237 1.65 -2.68 10.93
CA TYR A 237 0.62 -2.82 11.97
C TYR A 237 0.42 -1.54 12.78
N VAL A 238 1.50 -0.82 13.06
CA VAL A 238 1.46 0.43 13.82
C VAL A 238 0.77 1.54 13.03
N GLN A 239 0.87 1.58 11.71
CA GLN A 239 0.11 2.54 10.90
C GLN A 239 -1.41 2.36 11.04
N GLY A 240 -1.89 1.12 11.12
CA GLY A 240 -3.32 0.84 11.36
C GLY A 240 -3.79 1.13 12.78
N LEU A 241 -2.87 1.17 13.75
CA LEU A 241 -3.15 1.37 15.18
C LEU A 241 -2.72 2.75 15.69
N SER A 242 -2.07 3.57 14.86
CA SER A 242 -1.45 4.81 15.30
C SER A 242 -2.52 5.84 15.70
N PRO A 243 -2.32 6.57 16.80
CA PRO A 243 -3.22 7.65 17.19
C PRO A 243 -3.38 8.70 16.08
N GLU A 244 -4.55 9.33 15.99
CA GLU A 244 -4.80 10.40 15.01
C GLU A 244 -3.87 11.61 15.20
N SER A 245 -3.46 11.85 16.44
CA SER A 245 -2.48 12.88 16.81
C SER A 245 -1.10 12.56 16.27
N ILE A 246 -0.59 13.42 15.37
CA ILE A 246 0.76 13.28 14.79
C ILE A 246 1.88 13.34 15.84
N ILE A 247 1.67 14.08 16.94
CA ILE A 247 2.62 14.21 18.05
C ILE A 247 2.90 12.84 18.69
N PHE A 248 1.88 11.99 18.79
CA PHE A 248 2.02 10.61 19.30
C PHE A 248 2.29 9.60 18.19
N ALA A 249 1.78 9.83 16.98
CA ALA A 249 1.99 8.93 15.85
C ALA A 249 3.47 8.79 15.50
N ILE A 250 4.25 9.89 15.46
CA ILE A 250 5.67 9.84 15.10
C ILE A 250 6.48 9.01 16.11
N PRO A 251 6.44 9.26 17.44
CA PRO A 251 7.14 8.41 18.41
C PRO A 251 6.71 6.94 18.37
N VAL A 252 5.41 6.67 18.18
CA VAL A 252 4.89 5.29 18.12
C VAL A 252 5.39 4.58 16.87
N GLN A 253 5.40 5.25 15.72
CA GLN A 253 6.00 4.73 14.49
C GLN A 253 7.50 4.46 14.69
N GLN A 254 8.25 5.39 15.27
CA GLN A 254 9.68 5.23 15.55
C GLN A 254 9.95 4.10 16.56
N LEU A 255 9.05 3.87 17.53
CA LEU A 255 9.14 2.73 18.43
C LEU A 255 8.98 1.40 17.69
N ALA A 256 8.10 1.34 16.68
CA ALA A 256 7.94 0.16 15.82
C ALA A 256 9.24 -0.21 15.06
N VAL A 257 10.05 0.80 14.75
CA VAL A 257 11.36 0.65 14.10
C VAL A 257 12.43 0.18 15.08
N VAL A 258 12.47 0.77 16.27
CA VAL A 258 13.57 0.57 17.23
C VAL A 258 13.34 -0.62 18.16
N ALA A 259 12.08 -0.98 18.45
CA ALA A 259 11.78 -2.11 19.34
C ALA A 259 12.33 -3.45 18.82
N PRO A 260 12.20 -3.81 17.52
CA PRO A 260 12.86 -5.00 16.98
C PRO A 260 14.38 -4.96 17.12
N LEU A 261 14.99 -3.80 16.89
CA LEU A 261 16.42 -3.61 17.06
C LEU A 261 16.85 -3.78 18.53
N ALA A 262 16.09 -3.23 19.47
CA ALA A 262 16.35 -3.36 20.91
C ALA A 262 16.23 -4.83 21.35
N ILE A 263 15.20 -5.54 20.90
CA ILE A 263 15.03 -6.98 21.17
C ILE A 263 16.20 -7.77 20.59
N LEU A 264 16.64 -7.46 19.36
CA LEU A 264 17.78 -8.11 18.73
C LEU A 264 19.11 -7.80 19.44
N LEU A 265 19.30 -6.60 19.99
CA LEU A 265 20.47 -6.26 20.81
C LEU A 265 20.44 -6.99 22.16
N LEU A 266 19.25 -7.15 22.75
CA LEU A 266 19.07 -7.97 23.95
C LEU A 266 19.29 -9.45 23.66
N TRP A 267 18.95 -9.94 22.47
CA TRP A 267 19.13 -11.34 22.14
C TRP A 267 20.54 -11.64 21.61
N GLN A 268 21.10 -10.83 20.72
CA GLN A 268 22.41 -11.06 20.11
C GLN A 268 23.53 -10.27 20.81
N ARG A 269 24.60 -10.97 21.20
CA ARG A 269 25.78 -10.34 21.81
C ARG A 269 26.70 -9.76 20.73
N VAL A 270 26.58 -8.45 20.47
CA VAL A 270 27.46 -7.72 19.54
C VAL A 270 28.27 -6.63 20.25
N ASN A 271 29.40 -6.20 19.66
CA ASN A 271 30.12 -5.04 20.16
C ASN A 271 29.40 -3.75 19.71
N ILE A 272 28.74 -3.08 20.66
CA ILE A 272 27.91 -1.89 20.39
C ILE A 272 28.73 -0.76 19.74
N LYS A 273 29.91 -0.45 20.27
CA LYS A 273 30.74 0.65 19.74
C LYS A 273 31.14 0.41 18.29
N ARG A 274 31.51 -0.84 17.96
CA ARG A 274 31.90 -1.22 16.60
C ARG A 274 30.70 -1.34 15.66
N THR A 275 29.60 -1.93 16.11
CA THR A 275 28.38 -2.12 15.31
C THR A 275 27.77 -0.77 14.93
N PHE A 276 27.64 0.15 15.87
CA PHE A 276 27.02 1.45 15.61
C PHE A 276 28.01 2.52 15.17
N SER A 277 29.28 2.19 14.97
CA SER A 277 30.35 3.15 14.64
C SER A 277 30.33 4.38 15.58
N LEU A 278 30.22 4.12 16.90
CA LEU A 278 30.17 5.16 17.95
C LEU A 278 31.57 5.68 18.29
N TYR A 279 32.28 6.11 17.25
CA TYR A 279 33.61 6.68 17.35
C TYR A 279 33.55 8.17 17.02
N TRP A 280 34.40 8.95 17.68
CA TRP A 280 34.67 10.31 17.21
C TRP A 280 35.25 10.23 15.79
N PRO A 281 34.77 11.04 14.83
CA PRO A 281 35.26 10.99 13.45
C PRO A 281 36.74 11.40 13.29
N GLY A 282 37.31 12.09 14.28
CA GLY A 282 38.74 12.39 14.35
C GLY A 282 39.56 11.27 15.01
N TYR A 283 40.76 10.99 14.49
CA TYR A 283 41.63 9.93 15.03
C TYR A 283 42.73 10.50 15.94
N GLY A 284 42.72 10.17 17.24
CA GLY A 284 43.74 10.55 18.22
C GLY A 284 43.35 11.75 19.12
N SER A 285 44.19 12.09 20.08
CA SER A 285 43.97 13.16 21.07
C SER A 285 44.54 14.53 20.68
N SER A 286 45.03 14.67 19.44
CA SER A 286 45.66 15.91 18.99
C SER A 286 44.62 16.99 18.62
N TRP A 287 45.01 18.26 18.68
CA TRP A 287 44.17 19.37 18.21
C TRP A 287 43.78 19.23 16.72
N GLN A 288 44.65 18.63 15.90
CA GLN A 288 44.39 18.36 14.48
C GLN A 288 43.31 17.28 14.31
N SER A 289 43.29 16.28 15.19
CA SER A 289 42.26 15.23 15.24
C SER A 289 40.90 15.81 15.64
N PHE A 290 40.87 16.75 16.58
CA PHE A 290 39.65 17.47 16.95
C PHE A 290 39.10 18.30 15.79
N LEU A 291 39.95 19.09 15.12
CA LEU A 291 39.57 19.87 13.93
C LEU A 291 39.12 18.98 12.76
N GLY A 292 39.77 17.84 12.54
CA GLY A 292 39.33 16.84 11.56
C GLY A 292 37.94 16.29 11.88
N GLY A 293 37.66 16.01 13.15
CA GLY A 293 36.34 15.60 13.60
C GLY A 293 35.27 16.68 13.37
N LEU A 294 35.58 17.93 13.71
CA LEU A 294 34.69 19.07 13.47
C LEU A 294 34.42 19.27 11.97
N SER A 295 35.45 19.14 11.13
CA SER A 295 35.33 19.17 9.66
C SER A 295 34.36 18.09 9.16
N ALA A 296 34.41 16.87 9.73
CA ALA A 296 33.49 15.80 9.35
C ALA A 296 32.03 16.13 9.74
N LEU A 297 31.82 16.69 10.93
CA LEU A 297 30.48 17.08 11.40
C LEU A 297 29.88 18.20 10.53
N ILE A 298 30.66 19.26 10.25
CA ILE A 298 30.25 20.35 9.35
C ILE A 298 30.02 19.83 7.93
N GLY A 299 30.90 18.95 7.46
CA GLY A 299 30.76 18.32 6.14
C GLY A 299 29.46 17.52 6.02
N GLY A 300 29.08 16.78 7.06
CA GLY A 300 27.79 16.10 7.15
C GLY A 300 26.62 17.07 7.08
N LEU A 301 26.62 18.12 7.92
CA LEU A 301 25.58 19.15 7.96
C LEU A 301 25.35 19.82 6.58
N LEU A 302 26.43 20.28 5.93
CA LEU A 302 26.35 20.93 4.62
C LEU A 302 25.85 19.99 3.53
N THR A 303 26.30 18.73 3.55
CA THR A 303 25.87 17.71 2.59
C THR A 303 24.37 17.45 2.72
N GLY A 304 23.84 17.35 3.95
CA GLY A 304 22.42 17.11 4.20
C GLY A 304 21.51 18.23 3.71
N GLY A 305 21.85 19.48 4.04
CA GLY A 305 21.07 20.64 3.62
C GLY A 305 21.03 20.81 2.09
N GLY A 306 22.17 20.59 1.42
CA GLY A 306 22.24 20.67 -0.04
C GLY A 306 21.54 19.52 -0.76
N LEU A 307 21.62 18.28 -0.24
CA LEU A 307 20.94 17.11 -0.81
C LEU A 307 19.41 17.24 -0.78
N PHE A 308 18.85 17.90 0.24
CA PHE A 308 17.41 18.16 0.29
C PHE A 308 16.96 19.03 -0.90
N ILE A 309 17.66 20.15 -1.15
CA ILE A 309 17.31 21.11 -2.21
C ILE A 309 17.50 20.49 -3.60
N LEU A 310 18.58 19.73 -3.81
CA LEU A 310 18.79 19.00 -5.06
C LEU A 310 17.73 17.92 -5.27
N GLY A 311 17.35 17.20 -4.21
CA GLY A 311 16.28 16.21 -4.26
C GLY A 311 14.92 16.83 -4.58
N ALA A 312 14.61 17.98 -3.98
CA ALA A 312 13.40 18.74 -4.27
C ALA A 312 13.37 19.24 -5.73
N ALA A 313 14.51 19.72 -6.25
CA ALA A 313 14.62 20.14 -7.66
C ALA A 313 14.34 18.98 -8.62
N VAL A 314 14.96 17.82 -8.39
CA VAL A 314 14.73 16.61 -9.19
C VAL A 314 13.28 16.14 -9.07
N LEU A 315 12.69 16.20 -7.88
CA LEU A 315 11.29 15.82 -7.70
C LEU A 315 10.36 16.73 -8.50
N LEU A 316 10.52 18.05 -8.40
CA LEU A 316 9.72 19.04 -9.13
C LEU A 316 9.85 18.89 -10.65
N GLU A 317 11.04 18.51 -11.14
CA GLU A 317 11.31 18.28 -12.57
C GLU A 317 10.73 16.93 -13.07
N LEU A 318 10.64 15.93 -12.20
CA LEU A 318 10.07 14.60 -12.50
C LEU A 318 8.54 14.56 -12.32
N THR A 319 7.95 15.45 -11.51
CA THR A 319 6.51 15.45 -11.24
C THR A 319 5.74 16.32 -12.23
N THR A 320 5.20 15.70 -13.27
CA THR A 320 3.92 16.08 -13.91
C THR A 320 2.72 15.44 -13.20
N ILE A 321 2.94 14.89 -11.99
CA ILE A 321 2.07 13.94 -11.32
C ILE A 321 1.28 14.67 -10.23
N GLU A 322 -0.05 14.61 -10.30
CA GLU A 322 -0.92 15.03 -9.19
C GLU A 322 -0.50 14.29 -7.90
N MET A 323 -0.24 15.04 -6.82
CA MET A 323 0.15 14.43 -5.55
C MET A 323 -0.92 13.44 -5.08
N SER A 324 -0.50 12.23 -4.70
CA SER A 324 -1.42 11.22 -4.17
C SER A 324 -2.14 11.73 -2.91
N PRO A 325 -3.38 11.27 -2.65
CA PRO A 325 -4.10 11.64 -1.44
C PRO A 325 -3.31 11.39 -0.15
N ALA A 326 -2.52 10.31 -0.11
CA ALA A 326 -1.65 9.97 1.01
C ALA A 326 -0.53 11.01 1.23
N MET A 327 0.09 11.50 0.15
CA MET A 327 1.13 12.53 0.25
C MET A 327 0.55 13.88 0.68
N LYS A 328 -0.64 14.25 0.18
CA LYS A 328 -1.35 15.48 0.58
C LYS A 328 -1.68 15.44 2.07
N GLN A 329 -2.32 14.35 2.53
CA GLN A 329 -2.65 14.16 3.94
C GLN A 329 -1.41 14.17 4.85
N LEU A 330 -0.31 13.55 4.43
CA LEU A 330 0.95 13.61 5.20
C LEU A 330 1.52 15.03 5.25
N SER A 331 1.47 15.75 4.14
CA SER A 331 1.97 17.14 4.05
C SER A 331 1.16 18.08 4.94
N GLU A 332 -0.16 17.93 4.96
CA GLU A 332 -1.07 18.67 5.84
C GLU A 332 -0.79 18.39 7.32
N LYS A 333 -0.60 17.11 7.70
CA LYS A 333 -0.27 16.75 9.08
C LYS A 333 1.10 17.28 9.51
N ILE A 334 2.09 17.26 8.61
CA ILE A 334 3.41 17.85 8.87
C ILE A 334 3.29 19.37 9.02
N LEU A 335 2.53 20.03 8.15
CA LEU A 335 2.28 21.47 8.19
C LEU A 335 1.53 21.88 9.47
N SER A 336 0.53 21.10 9.89
CA SER A 336 -0.17 21.32 11.17
C SER A 336 0.77 21.16 12.36
N LEU A 337 1.66 20.16 12.35
CA LEU A 337 2.68 20.03 13.40
C LEU A 337 3.63 21.22 13.43
N MET A 338 3.94 21.83 12.28
CA MET A 338 4.87 22.96 12.18
C MET A 338 4.26 24.30 12.60
N LEU A 339 2.97 24.50 12.34
CA LEU A 339 2.25 25.76 12.64
C LEU A 339 1.56 25.72 14.00
N ASP A 340 0.95 24.59 14.37
CA ASP A 340 0.08 24.51 15.56
C ASP A 340 0.88 24.17 16.84
N GLN A 341 2.18 23.85 16.74
CA GLN A 341 3.04 23.46 17.85
C GLN A 341 4.32 24.32 17.92
N PRO A 342 4.98 24.39 19.09
CA PRO A 342 6.26 25.08 19.19
C PRO A 342 7.29 24.54 18.19
N TRP A 343 7.98 25.44 17.48
CA TRP A 343 8.94 25.07 16.44
C TRP A 343 10.00 24.06 16.90
N TRP A 344 10.43 24.12 18.16
CA TRP A 344 11.40 23.19 18.73
C TRP A 344 10.84 21.76 18.86
N LEU A 345 9.55 21.62 19.12
CA LEU A 345 8.87 20.32 19.21
C LEU A 345 8.71 19.71 17.82
N ALA A 346 8.26 20.51 16.85
CA ALA A 346 8.20 20.10 15.45
C ALA A 346 9.60 19.67 14.93
N TRP A 347 10.64 20.44 15.25
CA TRP A 347 12.02 20.11 14.88
C TRP A 347 12.52 18.83 15.55
N ALA A 348 12.23 18.64 16.83
CA ALA A 348 12.58 17.42 17.54
C ALA A 348 11.89 16.18 16.95
N LEU A 349 10.61 16.27 16.61
CA LEU A 349 9.82 15.14 16.10
C LEU A 349 10.06 14.84 14.61
N ILE A 350 10.26 15.86 13.77
CA ILE A 350 10.44 15.67 12.31
C ILE A 350 11.91 15.44 11.96
N ALA A 351 12.84 16.17 12.59
CA ALA A 351 14.24 16.14 12.20
C ALA A 351 15.11 15.27 13.11
N ILE A 352 15.07 15.47 14.43
CA ILE A 352 16.05 14.86 15.34
C ILE A 352 15.72 13.41 15.66
N LEU A 353 14.47 13.14 16.07
CA LEU A 353 14.06 11.82 16.54
C LEU A 353 14.16 10.76 15.43
N PRO A 354 13.61 10.96 14.22
CA PRO A 354 13.74 9.99 13.13
C PRO A 354 15.21 9.82 12.71
N ALA A 355 15.95 10.91 12.54
CA ALA A 355 17.34 10.84 12.12
C ALA A 355 18.19 10.00 13.09
N CYS A 356 18.08 10.24 14.39
CA CYS A 356 18.85 9.46 15.38
C CYS A 356 18.50 7.96 15.32
N LEU A 357 17.21 7.62 15.29
CA LEU A 357 16.74 6.24 15.42
C LEU A 357 16.93 5.44 14.13
N GLU A 358 16.64 6.06 12.99
CA GLU A 358 16.84 5.44 11.67
C GLU A 358 18.32 5.27 11.36
N GLU A 359 19.20 6.22 11.70
CA GLU A 359 20.64 6.01 11.54
C GLU A 359 21.13 4.81 12.35
N LEU A 360 20.65 4.61 13.59
CA LEU A 360 21.02 3.44 14.39
C LEU A 360 20.62 2.13 13.70
N LEU A 361 19.40 2.03 13.17
CA LEU A 361 18.95 0.84 12.45
C LEU A 361 19.72 0.64 11.14
N PHE A 362 19.75 1.65 10.28
CA PHE A 362 20.23 1.49 8.91
C PHE A 362 21.76 1.56 8.79
N ARG A 363 22.40 2.54 9.43
CA ARG A 363 23.84 2.77 9.32
C ARG A 363 24.61 2.05 10.42
N GLY A 364 24.00 1.89 11.59
CA GLY A 364 24.54 1.07 12.66
C GLY A 364 24.36 -0.41 12.37
N TRP A 365 23.13 -0.92 12.49
CA TRP A 365 22.87 -2.36 12.45
C TRP A 365 22.96 -2.97 11.05
N VAL A 366 22.17 -2.47 10.10
CA VAL A 366 22.02 -3.06 8.75
C VAL A 366 23.29 -2.92 7.93
N LEU A 367 23.86 -1.72 7.83
CA LEU A 367 25.09 -1.48 7.08
C LEU A 367 26.27 -2.30 7.64
N SER A 368 26.41 -2.41 8.96
CA SER A 368 27.44 -3.26 9.58
C SER A 368 27.22 -4.73 9.29
N ALA A 369 25.97 -5.20 9.33
CA ALA A 369 25.62 -6.59 9.00
C ALA A 369 25.98 -6.94 7.55
N PHE A 370 25.69 -6.04 6.60
CA PHE A 370 25.96 -6.25 5.18
C PHE A 370 27.46 -6.12 4.85
N CYS A 371 28.16 -5.16 5.47
CA CYS A 371 29.60 -4.98 5.30
C CYS A 371 30.39 -6.19 5.84
N GLY A 372 30.04 -6.73 7.00
CA GLY A 372 30.84 -7.79 7.62
C GLY A 372 32.16 -7.26 8.23
N GLU A 373 32.97 -8.15 8.81
CA GLU A 373 34.07 -7.73 9.70
C GLU A 373 35.28 -7.14 8.97
N LYS A 374 35.55 -7.66 7.77
CA LYS A 374 36.67 -7.27 6.89
C LYS A 374 36.16 -7.11 5.46
N PRO A 375 35.41 -6.04 5.15
CA PRO A 375 34.78 -5.88 3.85
C PRO A 375 35.80 -5.57 2.76
N SER A 376 35.63 -6.18 1.58
CA SER A 376 36.27 -5.70 0.35
C SER A 376 35.60 -4.41 -0.13
N LYS A 377 36.29 -3.60 -0.96
CA LYS A 377 35.69 -2.36 -1.53
C LYS A 377 34.37 -2.64 -2.27
N GLN A 378 34.30 -3.77 -2.98
CA GLN A 378 33.09 -4.18 -3.68
C GLN A 378 31.96 -4.52 -2.69
N ARG A 379 32.26 -5.24 -1.60
CA ARG A 379 31.27 -5.55 -0.56
C ARG A 379 30.77 -4.29 0.14
N MET A 380 31.64 -3.30 0.39
CA MET A 380 31.24 -2.00 0.94
C MET A 380 30.25 -1.27 0.02
N ALA A 381 30.54 -1.22 -1.29
CA ALA A 381 29.66 -0.57 -2.25
C ALA A 381 28.29 -1.27 -2.33
N ILE A 382 28.27 -2.60 -2.39
CA ILE A 382 27.03 -3.39 -2.38
C ILE A 382 26.26 -3.17 -1.07
N ALA A 383 26.93 -3.13 0.08
CA ALA A 383 26.28 -2.89 1.36
C ALA A 383 25.64 -1.51 1.45
N VAL A 384 26.32 -0.45 0.98
CA VAL A 384 25.75 0.91 0.92
C VAL A 384 24.52 0.94 0.01
N PHE A 385 24.61 0.34 -1.17
CA PHE A 385 23.50 0.30 -2.12
C PHE A 385 22.31 -0.49 -1.58
N ALA A 386 22.54 -1.69 -1.06
CA ALA A 386 21.51 -2.56 -0.51
C ALA A 386 20.82 -1.92 0.70
N GLN A 387 21.57 -1.31 1.62
CA GLN A 387 20.96 -0.57 2.72
C GLN A 387 20.12 0.59 2.17
N ALA A 388 20.65 1.39 1.23
CA ALA A 388 19.95 2.57 0.73
C ALA A 388 18.59 2.23 0.12
N ILE A 389 18.47 1.08 -0.56
CA ILE A 389 17.18 0.54 -1.02
C ILE A 389 16.26 0.26 0.16
N CYS A 390 16.75 -0.47 1.18
CA CYS A 390 15.96 -0.77 2.37
C CYS A 390 15.46 0.52 3.06
N PHE A 391 16.33 1.52 3.18
CA PHE A 391 16.00 2.83 3.75
C PHE A 391 14.91 3.55 2.93
N ALA A 392 14.98 3.51 1.60
CA ALA A 392 13.97 4.12 0.73
C ALA A 392 12.60 3.41 0.84
N ILE A 393 12.59 2.07 0.81
CA ILE A 393 11.36 1.27 0.96
C ILE A 393 10.70 1.53 2.33
N PHE A 394 11.50 1.72 3.37
CA PHE A 394 11.03 1.97 4.73
C PHE A 394 10.21 3.26 4.89
N HIS A 395 10.31 4.19 3.93
CA HIS A 395 9.53 5.43 3.94
C HIS A 395 8.13 5.27 3.32
N LEU A 396 7.79 4.09 2.77
CA LEU A 396 6.45 3.65 2.35
C LEU A 396 5.70 4.54 1.33
N LEU A 397 6.31 5.61 0.84
CA LEU A 397 5.76 6.54 -0.14
C LEU A 397 6.60 6.51 -1.42
N PRO A 398 6.08 5.95 -2.52
CA PRO A 398 6.81 5.84 -3.80
C PRO A 398 7.42 7.15 -4.28
N GLU A 399 6.72 8.28 -4.07
CA GLU A 399 7.14 9.61 -4.50
C GLU A 399 8.37 10.11 -3.73
N ARG A 400 8.58 9.65 -2.49
CA ARG A 400 9.77 10.00 -1.67
C ARG A 400 10.94 9.06 -1.89
N MET A 401 10.72 7.86 -2.45
CA MET A 401 11.75 6.82 -2.56
C MET A 401 13.01 7.26 -3.33
N PRO A 402 12.94 8.00 -4.46
CA PRO A 402 14.15 8.42 -5.17
C PRO A 402 15.06 9.32 -4.32
N GLN A 403 14.47 10.30 -3.63
CA GLN A 403 15.21 11.22 -2.78
C GLN A 403 15.80 10.52 -1.56
N THR A 404 15.00 9.70 -0.87
CA THR A 404 15.46 8.97 0.32
C THR A 404 16.49 7.91 -0.03
N PHE A 405 16.43 7.30 -1.22
CA PHE A 405 17.45 6.40 -1.74
C PHE A 405 18.81 7.10 -1.92
N LEU A 406 18.83 8.27 -2.56
CA LEU A 406 20.06 9.05 -2.76
C LEU A 406 20.66 9.51 -1.42
N LEU A 407 19.82 9.98 -0.49
CA LEU A 407 20.22 10.27 0.89
C LEU A 407 20.77 9.01 1.59
N GLY A 408 20.14 7.86 1.34
CA GLY A 408 20.56 6.52 1.72
C GLY A 408 22.02 6.22 1.39
N ILE A 409 22.39 6.44 0.12
CA ILE A 409 23.75 6.25 -0.41
C ILE A 409 24.72 7.21 0.26
N ALA A 410 24.37 8.49 0.35
CA ALA A 410 25.22 9.52 0.94
C ALA A 410 25.54 9.20 2.41
N LEU A 411 24.53 8.93 3.21
CA LEU A 411 24.68 8.61 4.64
C LEU A 411 25.50 7.33 4.87
N GLY A 412 25.24 6.27 4.10
CA GLY A 412 26.04 5.04 4.19
C GLY A 412 27.51 5.28 3.83
N THR A 413 27.77 6.09 2.80
CA THR A 413 29.12 6.48 2.39
C THR A 413 29.83 7.32 3.45
N ILE A 414 29.13 8.27 4.07
CA ILE A 414 29.65 9.12 5.16
C ILE A 414 30.14 8.26 6.34
N VAL A 415 29.36 7.26 6.76
CA VAL A 415 29.77 6.38 7.87
C VAL A 415 31.00 5.57 7.50
N LEU A 416 31.10 5.06 6.28
CA LEU A 416 32.28 4.29 5.85
C LEU A 416 33.52 5.16 5.68
N LEU A 417 33.37 6.42 5.26
CA LEU A 417 34.47 7.37 5.11
C LEU A 417 35.00 7.86 6.46
N THR A 418 34.09 8.21 7.38
CA THR A 418 34.43 8.82 8.66
C THR A 418 34.60 7.81 9.80
N LYS A 419 34.18 6.56 9.59
CA LYS A 419 34.07 5.50 10.62
C LYS A 419 33.25 5.94 11.83
N SER A 420 32.33 6.86 11.62
CA SER A 420 31.53 7.49 12.65
C SER A 420 30.10 7.67 12.16
N ILE A 421 29.13 7.37 13.02
CA ILE A 421 27.72 7.60 12.71
C ILE A 421 27.30 9.06 12.88
N TYR A 422 28.02 9.85 13.69
CA TYR A 422 27.61 11.23 14.03
C TYR A 422 27.53 12.18 12.82
N PRO A 423 28.49 12.18 11.87
CA PRO A 423 28.35 12.99 10.65
C PRO A 423 27.15 12.59 9.79
N ALA A 424 26.77 11.31 9.78
CA ALA A 424 25.57 10.85 9.08
C ALA A 424 24.30 11.31 9.79
N ILE A 425 24.23 11.20 11.13
CA ILE A 425 23.11 11.74 11.92
C ILE A 425 22.94 13.24 11.65
N LEU A 426 24.02 14.03 11.67
CA LEU A 426 23.93 15.47 11.37
C LEU A 426 23.51 15.77 9.93
N CYS A 427 23.98 14.98 8.96
CA CYS A 427 23.54 15.07 7.57
C CYS A 427 22.03 14.81 7.46
N HIS A 428 21.52 13.76 8.11
CA HIS A 428 20.10 13.43 8.10
C HIS A 428 19.26 14.50 8.84
N ILE A 429 19.70 14.97 10.01
CA ILE A 429 19.05 16.08 10.72
C ILE A 429 19.00 17.32 9.82
N ALA A 430 20.11 17.69 9.17
CA ALA A 430 20.14 18.85 8.28
C ALA A 430 19.15 18.71 7.12
N ASN A 431 19.11 17.55 6.47
CA ASN A 431 18.15 17.25 5.41
C ASN A 431 16.70 17.40 5.90
N ASN A 432 16.36 16.84 7.07
CA ASN A 432 15.00 16.87 7.61
C ASN A 432 14.64 18.23 8.24
N SER A 433 15.63 19.07 8.52
CA SER A 433 15.42 20.44 9.01
C SER A 433 15.08 21.41 7.88
N MET A 434 15.44 21.11 6.63
CA MET A 434 15.24 22.03 5.50
C MET A 434 13.77 22.40 5.26
N PRO A 435 12.77 21.49 5.31
CA PRO A 435 11.36 21.89 5.22
C PRO A 435 10.97 22.92 6.30
N LEU A 436 11.45 22.74 7.53
CA LEU A 436 11.19 23.65 8.64
C LEU A 436 11.86 25.00 8.45
N LEU A 437 13.11 25.00 7.99
CA LEU A 437 13.85 26.23 7.70
C LEU A 437 13.20 27.00 6.55
N LEU A 438 12.79 26.31 5.48
CA LEU A 438 12.12 26.94 4.34
C LEU A 438 10.79 27.56 4.75
N LEU A 439 9.96 26.87 5.53
CA LEU A 439 8.72 27.45 6.06
C LEU A 439 9.00 28.62 7.02
N TYR A 440 10.00 28.52 7.88
CA TYR A 440 10.36 29.63 8.76
C TYR A 440 10.82 30.86 7.97
N MET A 441 11.55 30.66 6.87
CA MET A 441 12.04 31.73 5.98
C MET A 441 10.92 32.43 5.21
N THR A 442 9.76 31.82 5.00
CA THR A 442 8.60 32.49 4.39
C THR A 442 7.92 33.46 5.34
N GLY A 443 8.21 33.41 6.65
CA GLY A 443 7.58 34.26 7.67
C GLY A 443 6.11 33.94 7.95
N ILE A 444 5.60 32.83 7.39
CA ILE A 444 4.22 32.37 7.54
C ILE A 444 4.09 31.75 8.93
N GLN A 445 3.36 32.42 9.82
CA GLN A 445 3.11 31.95 11.19
C GLN A 445 1.74 31.30 11.37
N ASP A 446 0.80 31.58 10.47
CA ASP A 446 -0.57 31.08 10.53
C ASP A 446 -0.99 30.42 9.21
N LYS A 447 -1.79 29.35 9.26
CA LYS A 447 -2.32 28.64 8.06
C LYS A 447 -3.05 29.58 7.11
N GLU A 448 -3.69 30.64 7.63
CA GLU A 448 -4.43 31.64 6.83
C GLU A 448 -3.52 32.56 6.00
N SER A 449 -2.23 32.62 6.30
CA SER A 449 -1.25 33.48 5.61
C SER A 449 -0.52 32.79 4.44
N LEU A 450 -0.83 31.52 4.15
CA LEU A 450 -0.28 30.80 3.00
C LEU A 450 -0.83 31.41 1.68
N PRO A 451 0.04 31.77 0.71
CA PRO A 451 -0.40 32.28 -0.59
C PRO A 451 -1.31 31.27 -1.29
N LYS A 452 -2.53 31.71 -1.63
CA LYS A 452 -3.58 30.90 -2.28
C LYS A 452 -3.21 30.35 -3.67
N SER A 453 -2.07 30.75 -4.24
CA SER A 453 -1.61 30.39 -5.58
C SER A 453 -0.62 29.21 -5.65
N VAL A 454 -0.32 28.51 -4.55
CA VAL A 454 0.58 27.34 -4.60
C VAL A 454 -0.14 26.05 -5.04
N ALA A 455 -1.48 26.07 -5.13
CA ALA A 455 -2.28 24.87 -5.38
C ALA A 455 -2.71 24.64 -6.85
N THR A 456 -2.48 25.57 -7.77
CA THR A 456 -3.07 25.48 -9.14
C THR A 456 -2.07 25.41 -10.29
N ASP A 457 -0.80 25.77 -10.12
CA ASP A 457 0.23 25.66 -11.17
C ASP A 457 1.53 25.00 -10.65
N VAL A 458 1.46 23.70 -10.32
CA VAL A 458 2.65 22.91 -9.95
C VAL A 458 3.65 22.84 -11.13
N THR A 459 3.18 23.03 -12.36
CA THR A 459 4.01 23.06 -13.58
C THR A 459 4.89 24.31 -13.72
N ALA A 460 4.68 25.34 -12.91
CA ALA A 460 5.47 26.58 -12.95
C ALA A 460 6.46 26.73 -11.77
N LEU A 461 6.45 25.80 -10.80
CA LEU A 461 7.26 25.90 -9.58
C LEU A 461 8.66 25.31 -9.80
N SER A 462 9.53 26.02 -10.51
CA SER A 462 10.96 25.69 -10.59
C SER A 462 11.74 26.38 -9.47
N LEU A 463 12.57 25.65 -8.73
CA LEU A 463 13.55 26.27 -7.84
C LEU A 463 14.50 27.17 -8.66
N PRO A 464 14.84 28.39 -8.18
CA PRO A 464 15.71 29.28 -8.93
C PRO A 464 17.05 28.58 -9.22
N PRO A 465 17.60 28.70 -10.45
CA PRO A 465 18.85 28.03 -10.84
C PRO A 465 20.02 28.33 -9.88
N GLU A 466 20.01 29.51 -9.28
CA GLU A 466 20.97 29.96 -8.27
C GLU A 466 20.89 29.13 -6.98
N ALA A 467 19.68 28.76 -6.53
CA ALA A 467 19.51 27.90 -5.35
C ALA A 467 19.96 26.46 -5.62
N ILE A 468 19.73 25.94 -6.83
CA ILE A 468 20.22 24.63 -7.26
C ILE A 468 21.75 24.63 -7.34
N ALA A 469 22.34 25.66 -7.94
CA ALA A 469 23.80 25.82 -8.03
C ALA A 469 24.44 25.98 -6.64
N ALA A 470 23.82 26.77 -5.75
CA ALA A 470 24.25 26.93 -4.37
C ALA A 470 24.18 25.60 -3.61
N ALA A 471 23.09 24.84 -3.76
CA ALA A 471 22.93 23.52 -3.16
C ALA A 471 23.96 22.51 -3.68
N GLY A 472 24.26 22.54 -4.99
CA GLY A 472 25.35 21.76 -5.57
C GLY A 472 26.71 22.13 -4.96
N GLY A 473 26.98 23.43 -4.81
CA GLY A 473 28.19 23.96 -4.17
C GLY A 473 28.32 23.54 -2.71
N THR A 474 27.24 23.56 -1.92
CA THR A 474 27.26 23.14 -0.51
C THR A 474 27.48 21.64 -0.36
N VAL A 475 26.90 20.81 -1.23
CA VAL A 475 27.17 19.36 -1.26
C VAL A 475 28.64 19.08 -1.61
N VAL A 476 29.20 19.77 -2.61
CA VAL A 476 30.61 19.61 -3.00
C VAL A 476 31.54 20.03 -1.86
N LEU A 477 31.28 21.19 -1.23
CA LEU A 477 32.05 21.65 -0.08
C LEU A 477 31.95 20.67 1.10
N GLY A 478 30.74 20.18 1.40
CA GLY A 478 30.50 19.17 2.42
C GLY A 478 31.29 17.89 2.16
N GLY A 479 31.27 17.40 0.91
CA GLY A 479 32.06 16.26 0.46
C GLY A 479 33.57 16.47 0.60
N ILE A 480 34.08 17.65 0.26
CA ILE A 480 35.49 18.01 0.46
C ILE A 480 35.85 17.96 1.95
N LEU A 481 35.03 18.54 2.83
CA LEU A 481 35.27 18.52 4.27
C LEU A 481 35.24 17.11 4.87
N LEU A 482 34.38 16.23 4.34
CA LEU A 482 34.31 14.80 4.70
C LEU A 482 35.53 13.99 4.21
N VAL A 483 36.10 14.34 3.06
CA VAL A 483 37.32 13.69 2.55
C VAL A 483 38.57 14.22 3.24
N VAL A 484 38.62 15.53 3.51
CA VAL A 484 39.73 16.20 4.19
C VAL A 484 39.81 15.78 5.66
N SER A 485 38.68 15.56 6.34
CA SER A 485 38.68 15.02 7.71
C SER A 485 39.41 13.68 7.81
N ASN A 486 39.31 12.85 6.76
CA ASN A 486 40.01 11.56 6.66
C ASN A 486 41.48 11.71 6.19
N LYS A 487 41.80 12.78 5.43
CA LYS A 487 43.12 13.06 4.82
C LYS A 487 43.97 14.11 5.54
N LEU A 488 43.61 14.57 6.74
CA LEU A 488 44.44 15.40 7.64
C LEU A 488 45.67 14.64 8.21
N ARG A 489 46.30 13.84 7.34
CA ARG A 489 47.66 13.29 7.42
C ARG A 489 48.65 14.08 6.53
N ILE A 490 48.24 15.14 5.83
CA ILE A 490 49.10 15.90 4.91
C ILE A 490 48.99 17.41 5.21
N ARG A 491 50.15 18.07 5.34
CA ARG A 491 50.36 19.52 5.47
C ARG A 491 49.64 20.30 4.36
N CYS A 492 48.36 20.59 4.51
CA CYS A 492 47.70 21.66 3.76
C CYS A 492 47.47 22.83 4.70
N SER A 493 48.10 23.96 4.38
CA SER A 493 48.01 25.21 5.13
C SER A 493 46.55 25.67 5.19
N LEU A 494 46.08 26.03 6.40
CA LEU A 494 44.77 26.64 6.65
C LEU A 494 44.43 27.78 5.67
N SER A 495 45.44 28.43 5.09
CA SER A 495 45.29 29.48 4.07
C SER A 495 44.50 29.04 2.82
N ARG A 496 44.63 27.79 2.36
CA ARG A 496 43.92 27.30 1.16
C ARG A 496 42.45 26.99 1.44
N ILE A 497 42.13 26.59 2.67
CA ILE A 497 40.76 26.34 3.12
C ILE A 497 40.05 27.68 3.36
N ALA A 498 40.74 28.65 3.97
CA ALA A 498 40.22 30.02 4.13
C ALA A 498 39.98 30.69 2.77
N ALA A 499 40.87 30.51 1.78
CA ALA A 499 40.69 31.03 0.43
C ALA A 499 39.49 30.42 -0.30
N LEU A 500 39.21 29.12 -0.11
CA LEU A 500 38.03 28.47 -0.72
C LEU A 500 36.72 28.96 -0.07
N ILE A 501 36.71 29.12 1.25
CA ILE A 501 35.58 29.66 2.02
C ILE A 501 35.32 31.13 1.64
N LEU A 502 36.37 31.93 1.49
CA LEU A 502 36.28 33.33 1.02
C LEU A 502 35.83 33.44 -0.44
N LEU A 503 36.19 32.49 -1.30
CA LEU A 503 35.71 32.44 -2.69
C LEU A 503 34.22 32.12 -2.76
N THR A 504 33.73 31.22 -1.89
CA THR A 504 32.29 30.94 -1.78
C THR A 504 31.51 32.11 -1.18
N ILE A 505 32.06 32.82 -0.18
CA ILE A 505 31.40 34.00 0.42
C ILE A 505 31.39 35.19 -0.55
N SER A 506 32.43 35.34 -1.39
CA SER A 506 32.52 36.45 -2.35
C SER A 506 31.58 36.30 -3.57
N CYS A 507 30.97 35.14 -3.78
CA CYS A 507 29.92 34.95 -4.79
C CYS A 507 28.52 35.34 -4.28
N PHE A 508 28.36 35.69 -3.00
CA PHE A 508 27.06 36.03 -2.39
C PHE A 508 26.87 37.53 -2.11
N SER A 509 27.80 38.39 -2.52
CA SER A 509 27.67 39.85 -2.40
C SER A 509 27.30 40.49 -3.74
N ASN A 510 26.19 40.05 -4.35
CA ASN A 510 25.41 40.86 -5.28
C ASN A 510 24.05 40.20 -5.55
N SER A 511 23.09 40.43 -4.66
CA SER A 511 21.67 40.31 -4.99
C SER A 511 21.01 41.59 -4.54
N GLN A 512 20.80 42.48 -5.50
CA GLN A 512 20.06 43.71 -5.36
C GLN A 512 18.59 43.33 -5.09
N SER A 513 18.15 43.45 -3.84
CA SER A 513 16.75 43.27 -3.48
C SER A 513 15.94 44.45 -3.99
N ASN A 514 15.26 44.25 -5.13
CA ASN A 514 14.17 45.12 -5.54
C ASN A 514 13.01 44.96 -4.55
N HIS A 515 12.89 45.92 -3.63
CA HIS A 515 11.67 46.15 -2.86
C HIS A 515 10.56 46.57 -3.85
N LEU A 516 9.64 45.65 -4.15
CA LEU A 516 8.34 46.02 -4.70
C LEU A 516 7.47 46.52 -3.54
N LEU A 517 7.20 47.82 -3.57
CA LEU A 517 6.25 48.52 -2.72
C LEU A 517 4.86 47.88 -2.89
N ALA A 518 4.30 47.37 -1.81
CA ALA A 518 2.90 46.98 -1.74
C ALA A 518 2.01 48.23 -1.85
N GLN A 519 1.09 48.22 -2.82
CA GLN A 519 0.00 49.18 -2.92
C GLN A 519 -1.04 48.89 -1.82
N GLU A 520 -1.55 49.96 -1.21
CA GLU A 520 -2.68 49.93 -0.29
C GLU A 520 -3.98 49.44 -0.96
N PRO A 521 -4.91 48.80 -0.23
CA PRO A 521 -6.17 48.34 -0.80
C PRO A 521 -7.16 49.50 -1.00
N THR A 522 -7.63 49.62 -2.24
CA THR A 522 -8.67 50.56 -2.67
C THR A 522 -10.06 50.21 -2.14
N THR A 523 -10.72 51.25 -1.64
CA THR A 523 -12.13 51.52 -1.33
C THR A 523 -13.21 50.54 -1.86
N GLN A 524 -14.07 50.07 -0.95
CA GLN A 524 -15.31 49.33 -1.24
C GLN A 524 -16.35 50.20 -1.99
N LYS A 525 -16.82 49.73 -3.15
CA LYS A 525 -18.09 50.16 -3.78
C LYS A 525 -19.24 49.31 -3.22
N ILE A 526 -20.32 49.98 -2.80
CA ILE A 526 -21.59 49.38 -2.39
C ILE A 526 -22.18 48.64 -3.60
N ALA A 527 -22.35 47.32 -3.49
CA ALA A 527 -22.87 46.45 -4.56
C ALA A 527 -24.37 46.18 -4.40
N GLN A 528 -25.08 46.04 -5.52
CA GLN A 528 -26.45 45.54 -5.58
C GLN A 528 -26.52 44.08 -5.07
N PRO A 529 -27.66 43.63 -4.50
CA PRO A 529 -27.82 42.26 -4.03
C PRO A 529 -27.76 41.26 -5.20
N LEU A 530 -27.08 40.14 -5.00
CA LEU A 530 -26.94 39.05 -5.98
C LEU A 530 -28.27 38.33 -6.21
N GLN A 531 -28.62 38.04 -7.45
CA GLN A 531 -29.79 37.22 -7.80
C GLN A 531 -29.40 35.74 -7.80
N VAL A 532 -29.94 34.96 -6.88
CA VAL A 532 -29.55 33.57 -6.63
C VAL A 532 -30.72 32.65 -6.96
N GLY A 533 -30.56 31.90 -8.05
CA GLY A 533 -31.55 30.98 -8.56
C GLY A 533 -31.60 29.69 -7.75
N VAL A 534 -32.79 29.24 -7.36
CA VAL A 534 -32.96 28.00 -6.59
C VAL A 534 -34.00 27.09 -7.21
N PHE A 535 -33.68 25.80 -7.32
CA PHE A 535 -34.62 24.78 -7.75
C PHE A 535 -35.40 24.20 -6.54
N PRO A 536 -36.74 24.35 -6.47
CA PRO A 536 -37.52 23.82 -5.35
C PRO A 536 -37.53 22.29 -5.34
N MET A 537 -36.87 21.66 -4.37
CA MET A 537 -36.80 20.20 -4.23
C MET A 537 -36.72 19.81 -2.75
N LYS A 538 -37.41 18.72 -2.39
CA LYS A 538 -37.42 18.16 -1.03
C LYS A 538 -35.99 17.87 -0.55
N GLY A 539 -35.64 18.28 0.65
CA GLY A 539 -34.29 18.17 1.25
C GLY A 539 -33.24 19.17 0.73
N LEU A 540 -33.42 19.74 -0.47
CA LEU A 540 -32.46 20.65 -1.11
C LEU A 540 -32.87 22.13 -0.96
N ALA A 541 -34.12 22.47 -1.28
CA ALA A 541 -34.70 23.80 -1.11
C ALA A 541 -36.22 23.72 -1.01
N GLU A 542 -36.74 23.56 0.22
CA GLU A 542 -38.15 23.53 0.56
C GLU A 542 -38.64 24.89 1.07
N TYR A 543 -39.87 25.25 0.77
CA TYR A 543 -40.48 26.48 1.27
C TYR A 543 -41.50 26.17 2.36
N ILE A 544 -41.20 26.53 3.61
CA ILE A 544 -42.10 26.40 4.75
C ILE A 544 -42.54 27.80 5.19
N LYS A 545 -43.81 28.15 5.00
CA LYS A 545 -44.37 29.48 5.34
C LYS A 545 -43.55 30.64 4.74
N ASP A 546 -43.28 30.56 3.44
CA ASP A 546 -42.50 31.52 2.63
C ASP A 546 -41.02 31.69 3.04
N LYS A 547 -40.48 30.81 3.90
CA LYS A 547 -39.04 30.74 4.17
C LYS A 547 -38.40 29.54 3.48
N PRO A 548 -37.37 29.73 2.64
CA PRO A 548 -36.61 28.64 2.06
C PRO A 548 -35.77 27.95 3.14
N HIS A 549 -35.71 26.63 3.09
CA HIS A 549 -34.98 25.77 4.02
C HIS A 549 -34.54 24.50 3.28
N GLY A 550 -33.28 24.09 3.39
CA GLY A 550 -32.76 22.97 2.62
C GLY A 550 -31.23 22.94 2.59
N TYR A 551 -30.65 21.82 2.17
CA TYR A 551 -29.19 21.69 2.03
C TYR A 551 -28.58 22.81 1.18
N SER A 552 -29.19 23.13 0.02
CA SER A 552 -28.70 24.19 -0.88
C SER A 552 -28.84 25.59 -0.28
N ILE A 553 -29.82 25.79 0.62
CA ILE A 553 -30.04 27.06 1.31
C ILE A 553 -29.01 27.25 2.43
N ASP A 554 -28.81 26.24 3.27
CA ASP A 554 -27.78 26.26 4.33
C ASP A 554 -26.37 26.45 3.75
N LEU A 555 -26.10 25.76 2.63
CA LEU A 555 -24.86 25.92 1.87
C LEU A 555 -24.69 27.37 1.40
N TRP A 556 -25.72 27.97 0.80
CA TRP A 556 -25.63 29.33 0.28
C TRP A 556 -25.57 30.39 1.38
N ASP A 557 -26.29 30.22 2.47
CA ASP A 557 -26.23 31.12 3.63
C ASP A 557 -24.82 31.19 4.23
N GLU A 558 -24.08 30.09 4.20
CA GLU A 558 -22.69 30.07 4.65
C GLU A 558 -21.74 30.68 3.60
N LEU A 559 -21.94 30.38 2.31
CA LEU A 559 -21.15 30.95 1.22
C LEU A 559 -21.31 32.47 1.11
N SER A 560 -22.55 32.98 1.17
CA SER A 560 -22.89 34.41 1.06
C SER A 560 -22.27 35.25 2.18
N LYS A 561 -22.25 34.73 3.42
CA LYS A 561 -21.56 35.34 4.56
C LYS A 561 -20.06 35.47 4.32
N ARG A 562 -19.43 34.42 3.76
CA ARG A 562 -17.97 34.37 3.51
C ARG A 562 -17.53 35.31 2.40
N ILE A 563 -18.33 35.43 1.34
CA ILE A 563 -18.05 36.39 0.26
C ILE A 563 -18.50 37.82 0.59
N ASN A 564 -19.14 38.04 1.75
CA ASN A 564 -19.66 39.31 2.23
C ASN A 564 -20.57 40.01 1.19
N LYS A 565 -21.52 39.27 0.63
CA LYS A 565 -22.50 39.75 -0.35
C LYS A 565 -23.93 39.49 0.13
N SER A 566 -24.80 40.47 -0.02
CA SER A 566 -26.25 40.26 0.12
C SER A 566 -26.80 39.58 -1.13
N SER A 567 -27.83 38.75 -0.96
CA SER A 567 -28.48 38.02 -2.05
C SER A 567 -30.00 38.02 -1.92
N GLU A 568 -30.69 37.91 -3.05
CA GLU A 568 -32.12 37.67 -3.19
C GLU A 568 -32.33 36.32 -3.87
N LEU A 569 -33.19 35.46 -3.29
CA LEU A 569 -33.44 34.11 -3.80
C LEU A 569 -34.60 34.12 -4.80
N VAL A 570 -34.34 33.62 -6.01
CA VAL A 570 -35.32 33.50 -7.10
C VAL A 570 -35.64 32.02 -7.32
N ALA A 571 -36.84 31.61 -6.95
CA ALA A 571 -37.30 30.24 -7.15
C ALA A 571 -37.86 30.06 -8.58
N ILE A 572 -37.32 29.12 -9.35
CA ILE A 572 -37.87 28.72 -10.66
C ILE A 572 -38.12 27.22 -10.67
N SER A 573 -39.35 26.83 -11.01
CA SER A 573 -39.82 25.44 -10.95
C SER A 573 -39.31 24.53 -12.08
N SER A 574 -38.46 25.04 -12.98
CA SER A 574 -37.87 24.29 -14.10
C SER A 574 -36.37 24.52 -14.11
N ILE A 575 -35.59 23.43 -14.06
CA ILE A 575 -34.13 23.48 -14.05
C ILE A 575 -33.57 23.96 -15.40
N GLU A 576 -34.26 23.69 -16.51
CA GLU A 576 -33.90 24.18 -17.84
C GLU A 576 -34.06 25.70 -17.91
N ASN A 577 -35.20 26.23 -17.47
CA ASN A 577 -35.43 27.67 -17.43
C ASN A 577 -34.46 28.38 -16.47
N LEU A 578 -34.11 27.73 -15.36
CA LEU A 578 -33.13 28.24 -14.40
C LEU A 578 -31.72 28.28 -15.01
N PHE A 579 -31.33 27.22 -15.71
CA PHE A 579 -30.04 27.14 -16.42
C PHE A 579 -29.95 28.19 -17.53
N ASP A 580 -30.99 28.34 -18.34
CA ASP A 580 -31.06 29.32 -19.42
C ASP A 580 -31.00 30.77 -18.88
N ALA A 581 -31.65 31.04 -17.74
CA ALA A 581 -31.59 32.34 -17.07
C ALA A 581 -30.17 32.65 -16.53
N THR A 582 -29.47 31.65 -16.00
CA THR A 582 -28.06 31.77 -15.61
C THR A 582 -27.15 32.02 -16.83
N GLN A 583 -27.39 31.33 -17.94
CA GLN A 583 -26.66 31.56 -19.19
C GLN A 583 -26.82 33.00 -19.70
N ARG A 584 -28.02 33.58 -19.60
CA ARG A 584 -28.30 34.98 -19.99
C ARG A 584 -27.80 36.03 -19.00
N GLY A 585 -27.30 35.62 -17.83
CA GLY A 585 -26.89 36.54 -16.76
C GLY A 585 -28.05 37.20 -16.00
N GLU A 586 -29.26 36.65 -16.09
CA GLU A 586 -30.42 37.07 -15.28
C GLU A 586 -30.29 36.55 -13.83
N ILE A 587 -29.54 35.46 -13.65
CA ILE A 587 -29.22 34.84 -12.37
C ILE A 587 -27.70 34.84 -12.20
N ASP A 588 -27.22 35.42 -11.11
CA ASP A 588 -25.80 35.51 -10.79
C ASP A 588 -25.21 34.17 -10.31
N VAL A 589 -26.01 33.38 -9.60
CA VAL A 589 -25.63 32.05 -9.07
C VAL A 589 -26.81 31.08 -9.11
N LEU A 590 -26.62 29.88 -9.67
CA LEU A 590 -27.60 28.81 -9.67
C LEU A 590 -27.28 27.77 -8.59
N LEU A 591 -28.23 27.59 -7.67
CA LEU A 591 -28.24 26.57 -6.62
C LEU A 591 -29.20 25.45 -7.04
N GLY A 592 -28.65 24.34 -7.54
CA GLY A 592 -29.47 23.19 -7.92
C GLY A 592 -28.63 21.93 -8.10
N PRO A 593 -29.27 20.75 -8.19
CA PRO A 593 -28.60 19.49 -8.48
C PRO A 593 -28.20 19.45 -9.96
N LEU A 594 -27.29 20.34 -10.35
CA LEU A 594 -26.83 20.49 -11.72
C LEU A 594 -25.50 19.75 -11.88
N ALA A 595 -25.57 18.59 -12.52
CA ALA A 595 -24.38 17.78 -12.78
C ALA A 595 -23.42 18.54 -13.71
N MET A 596 -22.15 18.60 -13.30
CA MET A 596 -21.05 19.14 -14.09
C MET A 596 -20.81 18.24 -15.29
N THR A 597 -20.93 18.81 -16.49
CA THR A 597 -20.68 18.09 -17.74
C THR A 597 -19.93 19.01 -18.70
N GLU A 598 -19.13 18.42 -19.59
CA GLU A 598 -18.39 19.17 -20.61
C GLU A 598 -19.32 20.04 -21.47
N GLN A 599 -20.52 19.56 -21.79
CA GLN A 599 -21.49 20.29 -22.60
C GLN A 599 -22.03 21.53 -21.88
N ARG A 600 -22.27 21.44 -20.56
CA ARG A 600 -22.79 22.56 -19.76
C ARG A 600 -21.71 23.58 -19.42
N GLU A 601 -20.48 23.14 -19.16
CA GLU A 601 -19.33 24.04 -18.87
C GLU A 601 -18.97 24.94 -20.08
N LYS A 602 -19.38 24.58 -21.30
CA LYS A 602 -19.24 25.45 -22.49
C LYS A 602 -20.23 26.62 -22.52
N LEU A 603 -21.29 26.56 -21.70
CA LEU A 603 -22.40 27.52 -21.70
C LEU A 603 -22.45 28.37 -20.42
N VAL A 604 -21.98 27.81 -19.30
CA VAL A 604 -21.91 28.44 -17.98
C VAL A 604 -20.60 28.03 -17.31
N ASP A 605 -20.12 28.80 -16.34
CA ASP A 605 -18.97 28.42 -15.52
C ASP A 605 -19.45 27.66 -14.26
N PHE A 606 -18.87 26.50 -13.96
CA PHE A 606 -19.10 25.81 -12.70
C PHE A 606 -18.09 26.21 -11.60
N THR A 607 -18.55 26.18 -10.35
CA THR A 607 -17.65 26.21 -9.19
C THR A 607 -16.96 24.86 -8.97
N HIS A 608 -16.07 24.79 -7.98
CA HIS A 608 -15.64 23.50 -7.45
C HIS A 608 -16.85 22.67 -7.00
N PRO A 609 -16.77 21.33 -7.14
CA PRO A 609 -17.88 20.44 -6.86
C PRO A 609 -18.21 20.49 -5.38
N VAL A 610 -19.44 20.82 -5.01
CA VAL A 610 -19.85 20.89 -3.60
C VAL A 610 -20.27 19.53 -3.08
N VAL A 611 -20.80 18.69 -3.97
CA VAL A 611 -21.35 17.38 -3.66
C VAL A 611 -20.88 16.36 -4.68
N HIS A 612 -20.21 15.31 -4.21
CA HIS A 612 -19.86 14.14 -5.05
C HIS A 612 -21.03 13.15 -4.98
N SER A 613 -21.68 12.91 -6.11
CA SER A 613 -22.88 12.07 -6.22
C SER A 613 -22.64 10.91 -7.19
N GLY A 614 -23.57 9.97 -7.22
CA GLY A 614 -23.56 8.79 -8.08
C GLY A 614 -24.64 7.82 -7.66
N LEU A 615 -24.64 6.62 -8.23
CA LEU A 615 -25.49 5.52 -7.80
C LEU A 615 -24.91 4.85 -6.55
N GLN A 616 -25.78 4.50 -5.61
CA GLN A 616 -25.41 3.84 -4.37
C GLN A 616 -26.34 2.67 -4.06
N ILE A 617 -25.79 1.69 -3.35
CA ILE A 617 -26.48 0.44 -3.01
C ILE A 617 -26.87 0.46 -1.53
N ALA A 618 -28.13 0.14 -1.21
CA ALA A 618 -28.56 -0.22 0.14
C ALA A 618 -28.99 -1.68 0.21
N VAL A 619 -28.71 -2.34 1.34
CA VAL A 619 -29.05 -3.75 1.59
C VAL A 619 -29.59 -3.93 3.00
N LEU A 620 -30.27 -5.05 3.23
CA LEU A 620 -30.71 -5.43 4.58
C LEU A 620 -29.51 -5.59 5.53
N ARG A 621 -29.64 -5.01 6.73
CA ARG A 621 -28.68 -5.09 7.82
C ARG A 621 -28.82 -6.45 8.49
N ASN A 622 -28.05 -7.42 8.01
CA ASN A 622 -27.91 -8.71 8.71
C ASN A 622 -27.39 -8.48 10.14
N ARG A 623 -28.10 -9.02 11.14
CA ARG A 623 -27.73 -8.91 12.56
C ARG A 623 -26.37 -9.60 12.76
N ASP A 624 -25.33 -8.80 12.86
CA ASP A 624 -23.94 -9.21 12.98
C ASP A 624 -23.68 -10.01 14.27
N GLY A 625 -23.64 -11.34 14.11
CA GLY A 625 -22.89 -12.25 14.96
C GLY A 625 -21.61 -12.72 14.27
N ARG A 626 -20.93 -11.86 13.48
CA ARG A 626 -19.86 -12.21 12.52
C ARG A 626 -18.81 -13.21 12.99
N LEU A 627 -18.42 -13.18 14.27
CA LEU A 627 -17.41 -14.11 14.81
C LEU A 627 -18.02 -15.43 15.28
N LEU A 628 -19.19 -15.40 15.91
CA LEU A 628 -19.89 -16.59 16.42
C LEU A 628 -20.57 -17.38 15.29
N THR A 629 -21.15 -16.71 14.30
CA THR A 629 -21.76 -17.37 13.14
C THR A 629 -20.70 -17.96 12.20
N ALA A 630 -19.56 -17.28 11.99
CA ALA A 630 -18.45 -17.85 11.23
C ALA A 630 -17.82 -19.06 11.94
N LEU A 631 -17.67 -19.00 13.27
CA LEU A 631 -17.24 -20.16 14.07
C LEU A 631 -18.25 -21.30 14.05
N ASN A 632 -19.55 -21.01 14.05
CA ASN A 632 -20.61 -22.03 14.01
C ASN A 632 -20.72 -22.66 12.61
N ASN A 633 -20.52 -21.90 11.53
CA ASN A 633 -20.47 -22.39 10.15
C ASN A 633 -19.22 -23.25 9.88
N LEU A 634 -18.11 -22.96 10.56
CA LEU A 634 -16.91 -23.80 10.51
C LEU A 634 -17.13 -25.15 11.20
N ILE A 635 -17.99 -25.25 12.22
CA ILE A 635 -18.32 -26.51 12.90
C ILE A 635 -19.43 -27.23 12.12
N SER A 636 -19.14 -27.63 10.88
CA SER A 636 -20.03 -28.51 10.12
C SER A 636 -19.86 -29.97 10.56
N TRP A 637 -20.93 -30.75 10.49
CA TRP A 637 -20.86 -32.20 10.75
C TRP A 637 -19.86 -32.88 9.80
N GLU A 638 -19.73 -32.36 8.58
CA GLU A 638 -18.75 -32.79 7.60
C GLU A 638 -17.31 -32.54 8.08
N LEU A 639 -16.98 -31.33 8.56
CA LEU A 639 -15.65 -31.01 9.11
C LEU A 639 -15.33 -31.88 10.32
N ILE A 640 -16.28 -32.05 11.25
CA ILE A 640 -16.12 -32.92 12.42
C ILE A 640 -15.82 -34.35 11.98
N SER A 641 -16.53 -34.88 10.99
CA SER A 641 -16.34 -36.24 10.50
C SER A 641 -14.95 -36.45 9.88
N ILE A 642 -14.43 -35.46 9.15
CA ILE A 642 -13.10 -35.51 8.54
C ILE A 642 -12.01 -35.42 9.61
N VAL A 643 -12.13 -34.48 10.56
CA VAL A 643 -11.18 -34.34 11.68
C VAL A 643 -11.18 -35.60 12.56
N ALA A 644 -12.34 -36.17 12.86
CA ALA A 644 -12.46 -37.44 13.56
C ALA A 644 -11.82 -38.59 12.78
N GLY A 645 -11.97 -38.60 11.44
CA GLY A 645 -11.30 -39.56 10.55
C GLY A 645 -9.78 -39.45 10.57
N VAL A 646 -9.23 -38.22 10.58
CA VAL A 646 -7.78 -37.96 10.71
C VAL A 646 -7.26 -38.48 12.05
N ILE A 647 -7.92 -38.11 13.15
CA ILE A 647 -7.54 -38.55 14.51
C ILE A 647 -7.63 -40.08 14.61
N GLY A 648 -8.72 -40.67 14.12
CA GLY A 648 -8.93 -42.11 14.11
C GLY A 648 -7.84 -42.85 13.34
N THR A 649 -7.43 -42.34 12.18
CA THR A 649 -6.34 -42.90 11.37
C THR A 649 -5.00 -42.81 12.09
N ILE A 650 -4.69 -41.66 12.71
CA ILE A 650 -3.46 -41.48 13.51
C ILE A 650 -3.39 -42.50 14.64
N VAL A 651 -4.47 -42.64 15.38
CA VAL A 651 -4.57 -43.56 16.52
C VAL A 651 -4.45 -45.01 16.04
N LEU A 652 -5.19 -45.39 15.00
CA LEU A 652 -5.14 -46.74 14.42
C LEU A 652 -3.73 -47.10 13.95
N THR A 653 -3.09 -46.22 13.17
CA THR A 653 -1.72 -46.40 12.69
C THR A 653 -0.75 -46.53 13.86
N GLY A 654 -0.88 -45.70 14.90
CA GLY A 654 -0.02 -45.80 16.08
C GLY A 654 -0.14 -47.15 16.80
N HIS A 655 -1.34 -47.69 16.94
CA HIS A 655 -1.55 -49.02 17.51
C HIS A 655 -0.99 -50.13 16.62
N LEU A 656 -1.23 -50.06 15.31
CA LEU A 656 -0.72 -51.04 14.35
C LEU A 656 0.81 -51.05 14.33
N LEU A 657 1.45 -49.88 14.19
CA LEU A 657 2.91 -49.78 14.19
C LEU A 657 3.51 -50.32 15.48
N TRP A 658 2.92 -50.01 16.64
CA TRP A 658 3.40 -50.55 17.91
C TRP A 658 3.30 -52.09 17.94
N ILE A 659 2.19 -52.69 17.49
CA ILE A 659 2.01 -54.16 17.49
C ILE A 659 3.12 -54.86 16.69
N PHE A 660 3.48 -54.33 15.52
CA PHE A 660 4.44 -54.96 14.60
C PHE A 660 5.91 -54.59 14.90
N GLU A 661 6.18 -53.40 15.42
CA GLU A 661 7.55 -52.93 15.69
C GLU A 661 8.06 -53.27 17.10
N ARG A 662 7.18 -53.46 18.11
CA ARG A 662 7.57 -53.61 19.53
C ARG A 662 8.59 -54.71 19.84
N HIS A 663 8.64 -55.76 19.02
CA HIS A 663 9.53 -56.90 19.23
C HIS A 663 10.89 -56.75 18.54
N HIS A 664 10.95 -56.01 17.43
CA HIS A 664 12.14 -55.88 16.58
C HIS A 664 12.81 -54.50 16.71
N ASN A 665 12.15 -53.53 17.32
CA ASN A 665 12.57 -52.12 17.35
C ASN A 665 12.17 -51.44 18.66
N ALA A 666 12.58 -52.04 19.78
CA ALA A 666 12.27 -51.55 21.12
C ALA A 666 12.92 -50.19 21.45
N GLU A 667 13.95 -49.78 20.68
CA GLU A 667 14.58 -48.46 20.81
C GLU A 667 13.68 -47.33 20.30
N SER A 668 13.05 -47.50 19.13
CA SER A 668 12.12 -46.48 18.59
C SER A 668 10.71 -46.62 19.17
N PHE A 669 10.28 -47.85 19.48
CA PHE A 669 8.93 -48.17 19.94
C PHE A 669 8.98 -49.06 21.19
N PRO A 670 8.96 -48.48 22.40
CA PRO A 670 9.09 -49.22 23.66
C PRO A 670 8.04 -50.34 23.83
N ALA A 671 8.44 -51.46 24.43
CA ALA A 671 7.55 -52.60 24.71
C ALA A 671 6.38 -52.32 25.67
N PRO A 672 6.48 -51.44 26.69
CA PRO A 672 5.34 -51.11 27.55
C PRO A 672 4.23 -50.40 26.75
N TYR A 673 3.04 -51.01 26.70
CA TYR A 673 1.90 -50.56 25.90
C TYR A 673 1.63 -49.04 25.91
N PRO A 674 1.44 -48.38 27.08
CA PRO A 674 1.06 -46.96 27.08
C PRO A 674 2.17 -46.06 26.53
N ARG A 675 3.43 -46.42 26.74
CA ARG A 675 4.57 -45.64 26.23
C ARG A 675 4.81 -45.94 24.75
N GLY A 676 4.81 -47.21 24.36
CA GLY A 676 5.08 -47.60 22.98
C GLY A 676 4.02 -47.12 21.98
N VAL A 677 2.74 -47.23 22.32
CA VAL A 677 1.64 -46.72 21.49
C VAL A 677 1.72 -45.20 21.40
N TRP A 678 2.03 -44.50 22.49
CA TRP A 678 2.21 -43.04 22.46
C TRP A 678 3.36 -42.63 21.53
N GLU A 679 4.51 -43.31 21.59
CA GLU A 679 5.64 -43.02 20.72
C GLU A 679 5.34 -43.29 19.23
N ALA A 680 4.51 -44.30 18.95
CA ALA A 680 4.03 -44.65 17.62
C ALA A 680 2.95 -43.68 17.08
N ILE A 681 2.04 -43.24 17.95
CA ILE A 681 1.10 -42.15 17.63
C ILE A 681 1.87 -40.87 17.34
N TRP A 682 2.86 -40.51 18.17
CA TRP A 682 3.70 -39.35 17.94
C TRP A 682 4.46 -39.43 16.60
N TRP A 683 4.95 -40.62 16.24
CA TRP A 683 5.56 -40.84 14.92
C TRP A 683 4.55 -40.59 13.79
N SER A 684 3.32 -41.09 13.91
CA SER A 684 2.25 -40.91 12.92
C SER A 684 1.86 -39.42 12.79
N VAL A 685 1.68 -38.73 13.92
CA VAL A 685 1.41 -37.28 13.99
C VAL A 685 2.54 -36.48 13.31
N SER A 686 3.81 -36.77 13.65
CA SER A 686 4.97 -36.10 13.07
C SER A 686 5.08 -36.35 11.56
N THR A 687 4.71 -37.54 11.11
CA THR A 687 4.73 -37.89 9.69
C THR A 687 3.65 -37.15 8.90
N ILE A 688 2.43 -37.07 9.42
CA ILE A 688 1.31 -36.40 8.75
C ILE A 688 1.46 -34.88 8.78
N ILE A 689 1.93 -34.30 9.89
CA ILE A 689 2.02 -32.83 10.04
C ILE A 689 3.34 -32.29 9.48
N THR A 690 4.47 -32.93 9.79
CA THR A 690 5.81 -32.41 9.43
C THR A 690 6.51 -33.18 8.31
N GLY A 691 5.90 -34.25 7.78
CA GLY A 691 6.45 -35.03 6.66
C GLY A 691 7.52 -36.05 7.05
N GLY A 692 7.77 -36.25 8.36
CA GLY A 692 8.71 -37.27 8.85
C GLY A 692 9.07 -37.13 10.34
N CYS A 693 9.78 -38.13 10.86
CA CYS A 693 10.23 -38.17 12.26
C CYS A 693 11.73 -38.56 12.28
N GLU A 694 12.62 -37.61 12.59
CA GLU A 694 14.09 -37.83 12.48
C GLU A 694 14.65 -38.79 13.54
N ASN A 695 14.00 -38.93 14.70
CA ASN A 695 14.52 -39.70 15.83
C ASN A 695 14.00 -41.15 15.90
N LYS A 696 13.14 -41.57 14.98
CA LYS A 696 12.49 -42.89 15.01
C LYS A 696 12.45 -43.50 13.61
N VAL A 697 12.86 -44.75 13.52
CA VAL A 697 12.91 -45.49 12.25
C VAL A 697 11.94 -46.66 12.33
N ILE A 698 11.35 -47.04 11.20
CA ILE A 698 10.53 -48.24 11.07
C ILE A 698 11.38 -49.34 10.43
N SER A 699 11.62 -50.42 11.17
CA SER A 699 12.56 -51.46 10.77
C SER A 699 11.89 -52.63 10.05
N THR A 700 10.65 -52.98 10.38
CA THR A 700 9.99 -54.16 9.81
C THR A 700 9.38 -53.89 8.44
N VAL A 701 9.35 -54.90 7.58
CA VAL A 701 8.73 -54.80 6.24
C VAL A 701 7.23 -54.50 6.35
N THR A 702 6.54 -55.17 7.27
CA THR A 702 5.11 -54.94 7.54
C THR A 702 4.85 -53.55 8.10
N GLY A 703 5.69 -53.07 9.03
CA GLY A 703 5.62 -51.72 9.55
C GLY A 703 5.80 -50.66 8.46
N ARG A 704 6.71 -50.87 7.51
CA ARG A 704 6.89 -49.99 6.36
C ARG A 704 5.65 -49.93 5.47
N PHE A 705 5.00 -51.06 5.21
CA PHE A 705 3.76 -51.08 4.45
C PHE A 705 2.63 -50.30 5.15
N ILE A 706 2.47 -50.51 6.47
CA ILE A 706 1.49 -49.77 7.29
C ILE A 706 1.79 -48.27 7.28
N ALA A 707 3.06 -47.89 7.44
CA ALA A 707 3.49 -46.50 7.38
C ALA A 707 3.21 -45.86 6.02
N THR A 708 3.55 -46.52 4.91
CA THR A 708 3.28 -46.01 3.57
C THR A 708 1.77 -45.85 3.32
N ALA A 709 0.96 -46.84 3.70
CA ALA A 709 -0.50 -46.74 3.60
C ALA A 709 -1.05 -45.57 4.43
N SER A 710 -0.54 -45.38 5.65
CA SER A 710 -0.93 -44.26 6.51
C SER A 710 -0.46 -42.90 5.99
N MET A 711 0.70 -42.82 5.33
CA MET A 711 1.18 -41.59 4.68
C MET A 711 0.27 -41.19 3.53
N ILE A 712 -0.09 -42.13 2.65
CA ILE A 712 -1.00 -41.89 1.52
C ILE A 712 -2.39 -41.51 2.03
N GLY A 713 -2.95 -42.26 2.99
CA GLY A 713 -4.23 -41.95 3.60
C GLY A 713 -4.25 -40.60 4.32
N GLY A 714 -3.16 -40.26 5.01
CA GLY A 714 -2.98 -38.96 5.66
C GLY A 714 -2.99 -37.80 4.67
N ILE A 715 -2.28 -37.92 3.53
CA ILE A 715 -2.30 -36.91 2.47
C ILE A 715 -3.72 -36.68 1.93
N VAL A 716 -4.46 -37.77 1.67
CA VAL A 716 -5.84 -37.67 1.18
C VAL A 716 -6.75 -37.00 2.20
N LEU A 717 -6.68 -37.40 3.48
CA LEU A 717 -7.52 -36.81 4.53
C LEU A 717 -7.21 -35.33 4.77
N VAL A 718 -5.93 -34.95 4.76
CA VAL A 718 -5.53 -33.53 4.87
C VAL A 718 -6.02 -32.75 3.65
N ALA A 719 -5.93 -33.30 2.44
CA ALA A 719 -6.45 -32.66 1.23
C ALA A 719 -7.98 -32.46 1.30
N LEU A 720 -8.73 -33.45 1.79
CA LEU A 720 -10.18 -33.34 2.00
C LEU A 720 -10.53 -32.28 3.05
N LEU A 721 -9.76 -32.21 4.15
CA LEU A 721 -9.91 -31.18 5.17
C LEU A 721 -9.71 -29.78 4.58
N THR A 722 -8.62 -29.56 3.84
CA THR A 722 -8.33 -28.29 3.18
C THR A 722 -9.39 -27.94 2.13
N SER A 723 -9.84 -28.91 1.34
CA SER A 723 -10.90 -28.72 0.34
C SER A 723 -12.22 -28.27 0.98
N THR A 724 -12.62 -28.91 2.08
CA THR A 724 -13.88 -28.59 2.78
C THR A 724 -13.81 -27.19 3.39
N LEU A 725 -12.70 -26.86 4.07
CA LEU A 725 -12.48 -25.51 4.63
C LEU A 725 -12.46 -24.43 3.55
N THR A 726 -11.83 -24.71 2.41
CA THR A 726 -11.78 -23.76 1.29
C THR A 726 -13.17 -23.57 0.69
N THR A 727 -13.94 -24.65 0.54
CA THR A 727 -15.30 -24.60 -0.01
C THR A 727 -16.24 -23.82 0.90
N THR A 728 -16.22 -24.04 2.22
CA THR A 728 -17.06 -23.30 3.16
C THR A 728 -16.71 -21.81 3.20
N MET A 729 -15.41 -21.47 3.17
CA MET A 729 -14.96 -20.08 3.06
C MET A 729 -15.35 -19.42 1.73
N THR A 730 -15.32 -20.18 0.64
CA THR A 730 -15.72 -19.70 -0.70
C THR A 730 -17.23 -19.48 -0.75
N VAL A 731 -18.04 -20.41 -0.21
CA VAL A 731 -19.50 -20.26 -0.15
C VAL A 731 -19.87 -19.02 0.66
N ASP A 732 -19.27 -18.78 1.82
CA ASP A 732 -19.52 -17.56 2.61
C ASP A 732 -19.13 -16.25 1.87
N GLN A 733 -18.15 -16.30 0.95
CA GLN A 733 -17.80 -15.17 0.08
C GLN A 733 -18.75 -15.02 -1.12
N VAL A 734 -19.32 -16.11 -1.62
CA VAL A 734 -20.16 -16.15 -2.83
C VAL A 734 -21.65 -15.95 -2.53
N THR A 735 -22.15 -16.35 -1.35
CA THR A 735 -23.59 -16.32 -1.04
C THR A 735 -24.01 -15.23 -0.06
N GLY A 736 -23.10 -14.42 0.49
CA GLY A 736 -23.35 -13.78 1.77
C GLY A 736 -23.61 -12.27 1.84
N THR A 737 -23.18 -11.44 0.89
CA THR A 737 -23.42 -9.97 1.01
C THR A 737 -23.08 -9.23 -0.27
N ILE A 738 -24.01 -8.46 -0.82
CA ILE A 738 -23.68 -7.43 -1.82
C ILE A 738 -22.79 -6.39 -1.12
N ARG A 739 -21.55 -6.22 -1.61
CA ARG A 739 -20.55 -5.27 -1.05
C ARG A 739 -20.02 -4.31 -2.10
N SER A 740 -20.28 -4.57 -3.36
CA SER A 740 -19.85 -3.78 -4.50
C SER A 740 -20.86 -3.91 -5.65
N PRO A 741 -20.82 -3.01 -6.64
CA PRO A 741 -21.68 -3.10 -7.82
C PRO A 741 -21.55 -4.43 -8.57
N ARG A 742 -20.37 -5.07 -8.52
CA ARG A 742 -20.13 -6.38 -9.18
C ARG A 742 -20.91 -7.52 -8.55
N ASP A 743 -21.33 -7.36 -7.29
CA ASP A 743 -22.09 -8.38 -6.57
C ASP A 743 -23.60 -8.30 -6.88
N LEU A 744 -24.02 -7.33 -7.71
CA LEU A 744 -25.40 -7.25 -8.22
C LEU A 744 -25.70 -8.33 -9.27
N PHE A 745 -24.67 -9.01 -9.80
CA PHE A 745 -24.83 -10.04 -10.81
C PHE A 745 -25.75 -11.17 -10.32
N GLY A 746 -26.87 -11.38 -11.02
CA GLY A 746 -27.87 -12.40 -10.70
C GLY A 746 -28.75 -12.08 -9.48
N LYS A 747 -28.74 -10.84 -8.98
CA LYS A 747 -29.55 -10.36 -7.85
C LYS A 747 -30.77 -9.58 -8.30
N THR A 748 -31.86 -9.63 -7.52
CA THR A 748 -33.03 -8.77 -7.75
C THR A 748 -32.82 -7.43 -7.08
N VAL A 749 -32.97 -6.34 -7.83
CA VAL A 749 -32.60 -5.01 -7.38
C VAL A 749 -33.77 -4.05 -7.54
N ALA A 750 -34.25 -3.49 -6.43
CA ALA A 750 -35.27 -2.46 -6.44
C ALA A 750 -34.70 -1.16 -7.05
N CYS A 751 -35.36 -0.68 -8.10
CA CYS A 751 -35.04 0.54 -8.83
C CYS A 751 -36.27 1.42 -8.96
N GLN A 752 -36.09 2.74 -9.06
CA GLN A 752 -37.21 3.65 -9.28
C GLN A 752 -37.67 3.61 -10.74
N GLU A 753 -38.98 3.71 -10.98
CA GLU A 753 -39.58 3.76 -12.31
C GLU A 753 -39.21 5.07 -13.02
N GLY A 754 -38.62 4.96 -14.21
CA GLY A 754 -38.10 6.09 -14.97
C GLY A 754 -36.77 6.60 -14.43
N GLY A 755 -35.75 6.67 -15.29
CA GLY A 755 -34.39 7.11 -14.94
C GLY A 755 -33.32 6.20 -15.53
N VAL A 756 -32.05 6.54 -15.27
CA VAL A 756 -30.86 5.80 -15.78
C VAL A 756 -30.44 4.63 -14.90
N VAL A 757 -31.07 4.47 -13.73
CA VAL A 757 -30.71 3.47 -12.71
C VAL A 757 -30.95 2.01 -13.17
N PRO A 758 -32.08 1.66 -13.83
CA PRO A 758 -32.30 0.29 -14.29
C PRO A 758 -31.24 -0.18 -15.29
N ASP A 759 -30.87 0.68 -16.25
CA ASP A 759 -29.84 0.38 -17.25
C ASP A 759 -28.48 0.08 -16.59
N ALA A 760 -28.11 0.89 -15.58
CA ALA A 760 -26.89 0.68 -14.82
C ALA A 760 -26.89 -0.65 -14.05
N VAL A 761 -28.04 -1.06 -13.48
CA VAL A 761 -28.18 -2.34 -12.79
C VAL A 761 -28.05 -3.53 -13.76
N GLU A 762 -28.64 -3.43 -14.95
CA GLU A 762 -28.51 -4.44 -16.00
C GLU A 762 -27.07 -4.55 -16.52
N GLU A 763 -26.33 -3.44 -16.62
CA GLU A 763 -24.91 -3.43 -17.00
C GLU A 763 -24.04 -4.26 -16.03
N PHE A 764 -24.39 -4.26 -14.74
CA PHE A 764 -23.74 -5.10 -13.73
C PHE A 764 -24.33 -6.53 -13.64
N GLY A 765 -25.28 -6.89 -14.51
CA GLY A 765 -25.92 -8.20 -14.58
C GLY A 765 -26.97 -8.45 -13.49
N GLY A 766 -27.46 -7.40 -12.84
CA GLY A 766 -28.59 -7.46 -11.92
C GLY A 766 -29.93 -7.50 -12.67
N SER A 767 -30.97 -7.96 -11.98
CA SER A 767 -32.35 -7.97 -12.47
C SER A 767 -33.13 -6.81 -11.82
N PRO A 768 -33.33 -5.67 -12.50
CA PRO A 768 -34.05 -4.53 -11.92
C PRO A 768 -35.54 -4.84 -11.75
N VAL A 769 -36.09 -4.49 -10.60
CA VAL A 769 -37.52 -4.50 -10.29
C VAL A 769 -37.95 -3.05 -10.06
N LEU A 770 -38.90 -2.57 -10.86
CA LEU A 770 -39.30 -1.17 -10.90
C LEU A 770 -40.37 -0.87 -9.86
N TYR A 771 -40.18 0.23 -9.12
CA TYR A 771 -41.11 0.74 -8.12
C TYR A 771 -41.37 2.24 -8.35
N PRO A 772 -42.57 2.74 -8.07
CA PRO A 772 -42.95 4.14 -8.31
C PRO A 772 -42.21 5.13 -7.39
N ASP A 773 -41.87 4.71 -6.17
CA ASP A 773 -41.15 5.55 -5.23
C ASP A 773 -40.14 4.77 -4.35
N LEU A 774 -39.22 5.53 -3.75
CA LEU A 774 -38.16 4.99 -2.92
C LEU A 774 -38.67 4.35 -1.62
N LYS A 775 -39.90 4.68 -1.17
CA LYS A 775 -40.50 4.10 0.03
C LYS A 775 -40.96 2.67 -0.25
N GLU A 776 -41.53 2.41 -1.42
CA GLU A 776 -41.86 1.07 -1.88
C GLU A 776 -40.61 0.23 -2.16
N MET A 777 -39.55 0.83 -2.73
CA MET A 777 -38.24 0.17 -2.88
C MET A 777 -37.65 -0.28 -1.55
N MET A 778 -37.71 0.57 -0.52
CA MET A 778 -37.26 0.22 0.83
C MET A 778 -38.10 -0.91 1.43
N ALA A 779 -39.44 -0.84 1.28
CA ALA A 779 -40.33 -1.89 1.77
C ALA A 779 -40.07 -3.24 1.09
N ALA A 780 -39.81 -3.25 -0.21
CA ALA A 780 -39.50 -4.46 -0.97
C ALA A 780 -38.24 -5.18 -0.46
N VAL A 781 -37.18 -4.42 -0.16
CA VAL A 781 -35.94 -5.01 0.40
C VAL A 781 -36.11 -5.40 1.86
N SER A 782 -36.84 -4.62 2.67
CA SER A 782 -37.16 -5.00 4.05
C SER A 782 -38.05 -6.26 4.16
N ASN A 783 -38.85 -6.56 3.12
CA ASN A 783 -39.72 -7.72 3.04
C ASN A 783 -39.08 -8.94 2.32
N ASP A 784 -37.78 -8.89 2.02
CA ASP A 784 -37.06 -9.93 1.25
C ASP A 784 -37.62 -10.18 -0.18
N GLU A 785 -38.32 -9.21 -0.79
CA GLU A 785 -38.78 -9.29 -2.19
C GLU A 785 -37.66 -8.93 -3.18
N CYS A 786 -36.75 -8.05 -2.78
CA CYS A 786 -35.55 -7.66 -3.53
C CYS A 786 -34.29 -7.81 -2.66
N ASP A 787 -33.17 -8.19 -3.27
CA ASP A 787 -31.89 -8.36 -2.57
C ASP A 787 -31.21 -7.01 -2.20
N ALA A 788 -31.43 -5.96 -2.99
CA ALA A 788 -30.82 -4.64 -2.81
C ALA A 788 -31.66 -3.50 -3.39
N ILE A 789 -31.36 -2.29 -2.94
CA ILE A 789 -31.85 -1.02 -3.52
C ILE A 789 -30.69 -0.36 -4.25
N VAL A 790 -30.92 0.11 -5.47
CA VAL A 790 -30.01 1.03 -6.15
C VAL A 790 -30.76 2.33 -6.45
N SER A 791 -30.18 3.45 -6.03
CA SER A 791 -30.71 4.79 -6.32
C SER A 791 -29.58 5.82 -6.25
N GLU A 792 -29.87 7.06 -6.60
CA GLU A 792 -28.94 8.17 -6.41
C GLU A 792 -28.59 8.34 -4.92
N SER A 793 -27.30 8.49 -4.62
CA SER A 793 -26.77 8.48 -3.26
C SER A 793 -27.48 9.46 -2.33
N HIS A 794 -27.74 10.70 -2.78
CA HIS A 794 -28.36 11.75 -1.96
C HIS A 794 -29.83 11.45 -1.64
N THR A 795 -30.57 10.99 -2.63
CA THR A 795 -31.98 10.60 -2.48
C THR A 795 -32.10 9.40 -1.54
N LEU A 796 -31.19 8.43 -1.68
CA LEU A 796 -31.13 7.24 -0.84
C LEU A 796 -30.75 7.58 0.62
N MET A 797 -29.70 8.39 0.82
CA MET A 797 -29.29 8.85 2.16
C MET A 797 -30.40 9.65 2.85
N LEU A 798 -31.05 10.58 2.14
CA LEU A 798 -32.16 11.38 2.66
C LEU A 798 -33.34 10.49 3.06
N ALA A 799 -33.70 9.50 2.22
CA ALA A 799 -34.80 8.59 2.51
C ALA A 799 -34.50 7.70 3.71
N LEU A 800 -33.29 7.16 3.84
CA LEU A 800 -32.87 6.38 5.01
C LEU A 800 -32.89 7.23 6.28
N HIS A 801 -32.40 8.47 6.21
CA HIS A 801 -32.39 9.38 7.35
C HIS A 801 -33.79 9.79 7.80
N THR A 802 -34.69 10.11 6.86
CA THR A 802 -36.05 10.57 7.16
C THR A 802 -37.03 9.45 7.51
N SER A 803 -36.82 8.23 6.99
CA SER A 803 -37.68 7.07 7.28
C SER A 803 -37.38 6.42 8.63
N GLY A 804 -36.15 6.55 9.15
CA GLY A 804 -35.71 5.87 10.37
C GLY A 804 -35.57 4.34 10.21
N ALA A 805 -35.46 3.85 8.97
CA ALA A 805 -35.30 2.44 8.63
C ALA A 805 -33.92 1.90 9.09
N ASN A 806 -33.81 1.48 10.36
CA ASN A 806 -32.58 0.96 10.97
C ASN A 806 -32.18 -0.44 10.48
N ASP A 807 -33.06 -1.08 9.72
CA ASP A 807 -32.95 -2.41 9.12
C ASP A 807 -32.23 -2.40 7.78
N LEU A 808 -32.00 -1.24 7.15
CA LEU A 808 -31.20 -1.10 5.94
C LEU A 808 -29.83 -0.49 6.27
N ARG A 809 -28.80 -0.85 5.50
CA ARG A 809 -27.47 -0.26 5.56
C ARG A 809 -26.98 0.11 4.17
N LEU A 810 -26.27 1.22 4.06
CA LEU A 810 -25.59 1.61 2.83
C LEU A 810 -24.32 0.78 2.63
N ILE A 811 -24.05 0.44 1.38
CA ILE A 811 -22.75 -0.06 0.96
C ILE A 811 -21.84 1.15 0.72
N PRO A 812 -20.62 1.17 1.30
CA PRO A 812 -19.69 2.27 1.10
C PRO A 812 -19.28 2.43 -0.38
N GLY A 813 -19.23 3.68 -0.83
CA GLY A 813 -18.85 4.06 -2.20
C GLY A 813 -20.06 4.29 -3.12
N VAL A 814 -19.82 5.08 -4.16
CA VAL A 814 -20.76 5.33 -5.26
C VAL A 814 -20.16 4.80 -6.56
N PHE A 815 -21.02 4.42 -7.50
CA PHE A 815 -20.64 4.03 -8.85
C PHE A 815 -21.43 4.86 -9.86
N ASP A 816 -20.92 4.95 -11.09
CA ASP A 816 -21.44 5.90 -12.08
C ASP A 816 -21.51 7.33 -11.53
N SER A 817 -20.36 7.82 -11.05
CA SER A 817 -20.25 9.05 -10.28
C SER A 817 -20.35 10.30 -11.14
N PHE A 818 -21.03 11.33 -10.60
CA PHE A 818 -21.11 12.67 -11.17
C PHE A 818 -21.06 13.72 -10.05
N ASP A 819 -20.50 14.88 -10.39
CA ASP A 819 -20.31 15.95 -9.42
C ASP A 819 -21.35 17.07 -9.60
N PHE A 820 -21.89 17.56 -8.48
CA PHE A 820 -22.74 18.74 -8.45
C PHE A 820 -21.95 19.97 -8.01
N ALA A 821 -22.13 21.07 -8.74
CA ALA A 821 -21.53 22.38 -8.45
C ALA A 821 -22.55 23.50 -8.63
N LEU A 822 -22.21 24.69 -8.14
CA LEU A 822 -22.95 25.91 -8.43
C LEU A 822 -22.62 26.36 -9.86
N ALA A 823 -23.62 26.79 -10.61
CA ALA A 823 -23.40 27.36 -11.95
C ALA A 823 -23.46 28.89 -11.91
N LEU A 824 -22.62 29.51 -12.72
CA LEU A 824 -22.42 30.95 -12.82
C LEU A 824 -22.46 31.35 -14.30
N PRO A 825 -22.86 32.59 -14.63
CA PRO A 825 -22.70 33.10 -15.99
C PRO A 825 -21.24 33.01 -16.43
N GLN A 826 -21.00 32.75 -17.72
CA GLN A 826 -19.64 32.65 -18.27
C GLN A 826 -18.81 33.90 -17.98
N GLY A 827 -17.59 33.74 -17.46
CA GLY A 827 -16.69 34.83 -17.10
C GLY A 827 -17.06 35.55 -15.80
N SER A 828 -17.91 34.96 -14.97
CA SER A 828 -18.36 35.58 -13.71
C SER A 828 -17.20 35.87 -12.77
N THR A 829 -17.13 37.10 -12.26
CA THR A 829 -16.16 37.51 -11.22
C THR A 829 -16.41 36.83 -9.87
N LEU A 830 -17.54 36.13 -9.70
CA LEU A 830 -17.91 35.40 -8.48
C LEU A 830 -17.29 34.01 -8.38
N ARG A 831 -16.81 33.45 -9.50
CA ARG A 831 -16.27 32.08 -9.55
C ARG A 831 -15.14 31.86 -8.56
N GLU A 832 -14.14 32.73 -8.59
CA GLU A 832 -12.97 32.62 -7.73
C GLU A 832 -13.31 32.86 -6.24
N PRO A 833 -14.07 33.91 -5.86
CA PRO A 833 -14.56 34.07 -4.48
C PRO A 833 -15.35 32.86 -3.95
N LEU A 834 -16.26 32.31 -4.75
CA LEU A 834 -17.08 31.16 -4.35
C LEU A 834 -16.25 29.87 -4.24
N ASN A 835 -15.34 29.62 -5.18
CA ASN A 835 -14.42 28.49 -5.12
C ASN A 835 -13.57 28.54 -3.84
N ASN A 836 -13.04 29.71 -3.51
CA ASN A 836 -12.31 29.92 -2.27
C ASN A 836 -13.17 29.64 -1.02
N ALA A 837 -14.43 30.11 -1.00
CA ALA A 837 -15.34 29.87 0.11
C ALA A 837 -15.72 28.38 0.25
N ILE A 838 -15.98 27.68 -0.87
CA ILE A 838 -16.25 26.24 -0.91
C ILE A 838 -15.06 25.45 -0.35
N LEU A 839 -13.83 25.81 -0.74
CA LEU A 839 -12.61 25.16 -0.24
C LEU A 839 -12.43 25.39 1.26
N GLN A 840 -12.63 26.62 1.75
CA GLN A 840 -12.60 26.91 3.19
C GLN A 840 -13.63 26.09 3.98
N MET A 841 -14.85 25.96 3.47
CA MET A 841 -15.90 25.16 4.11
C MET A 841 -15.56 23.66 4.07
N ARG A 842 -14.87 23.19 3.02
CA ARG A 842 -14.39 21.81 2.93
C ARG A 842 -13.29 21.52 3.95
N GLU A 843 -12.29 22.40 4.04
CA GLU A 843 -11.15 22.27 4.95
C GLU A 843 -11.58 22.36 6.41
N ALA A 844 -12.57 23.20 6.72
CA ALA A 844 -13.16 23.32 8.05
C ALA A 844 -14.10 22.16 8.42
N GLY A 845 -14.39 21.22 7.50
CA GLY A 845 -15.35 20.14 7.71
C GLY A 845 -16.82 20.56 7.65
N GLN A 846 -17.11 21.86 7.50
CA GLN A 846 -18.47 22.40 7.50
C GLN A 846 -19.34 21.89 6.35
N LEU A 847 -18.75 21.59 5.18
CA LEU A 847 -19.50 20.93 4.10
C LEU A 847 -20.03 19.56 4.53
N ASN A 848 -19.22 18.80 5.28
CA ASN A 848 -19.65 17.52 5.83
C ASN A 848 -20.67 17.71 6.95
N GLU A 849 -20.50 18.69 7.84
CA GLU A 849 -21.49 18.99 8.89
C GLU A 849 -22.87 19.37 8.30
N ILE A 850 -22.89 20.22 7.27
CA ILE A 850 -24.14 20.58 6.57
C ILE A 850 -24.70 19.34 5.87
N LYS A 851 -23.87 18.52 5.23
CA LYS A 851 -24.31 17.28 4.60
C LYS A 851 -24.91 16.31 5.62
N GLU A 852 -24.23 16.03 6.74
CA GLU A 852 -24.67 15.12 7.80
C GLU A 852 -25.95 15.60 8.47
N ARG A 853 -26.11 16.92 8.67
CA ARG A 853 -27.34 17.51 9.22
C ARG A 853 -28.57 17.18 8.37
N TRP A 854 -28.41 17.16 7.05
CA TRP A 854 -29.51 16.98 6.10
C TRP A 854 -29.70 15.54 5.64
N PHE A 855 -28.60 14.80 5.48
CA PHE A 855 -28.60 13.46 4.92
C PHE A 855 -28.27 12.36 5.93
N GLY A 856 -27.89 12.69 7.17
CA GLY A 856 -27.54 11.74 8.24
C GLY A 856 -26.09 11.21 8.17
N GLU A 857 -25.60 10.69 9.29
CA GLU A 857 -24.35 9.90 9.35
C GLU A 857 -24.64 8.46 8.89
N HIS A 858 -24.11 8.08 7.73
CA HIS A 858 -24.22 6.70 7.23
C HIS A 858 -22.82 6.12 7.00
N ASN A 859 -22.29 5.44 8.02
CA ASN A 859 -21.00 4.73 8.01
C ASN A 859 -21.15 3.25 7.66
#